data_AF-A0A8J4SBI6-F1
#
_entry.id   AF-A0A8J4SBI6-F1
#
_cell.length_a   1.000
_cell.length_b   1.000
_cell.length_c   1.000
_cell.angle_alpha   90.00
_cell.angle_beta   90.00
_cell.angle_gamma   90.00
#
_symmetry.space_group_name_H-M   'P 1'
#
loop_
_entity.id
_entity.type
_entity.pdbx_description
1 polymer ?
#
loop_
_entity_poly.entity_id
_entity_poly.type
_entity_poly.pdbx_seq_one_letter_code
_entity_poly.pdbx_strand_id
1 'polypeptide(L)'
;MESDVAILRLITSANIACGFHAGDPATMRETVQQALEHQVAIGAHPGLPDLQGFGRRRMDITPREAYDMVVYQIGALDAFVRSSGGLMHHVKPHGALYNMAAEDDRLAEGIAEAIYKVQPDLYLYGLAGSAMIQAADRIGLRSVSEVFADRTYAPDGTLTPRSMPGAIIEQTEKALAQVLLMVKEGIVLSTEGTLVPIKAETICIHGDGAHALTFAQEIRQEKGEELKDAVARECLEEIGQAVTVGELLHIREYIGKNHEFAEWDADVHQVEELENNPNVSLLLGYEAGGSKEVVEIEGTCEVTKNEVNYDYYSDKETDQYGLAKTATLIKKARDEAKNSLLFDNGDLIQGNPLGDYVAKIDPLKKGETHPVYKAMNLLDYDAGNIGNHEFNYGLDFLDMTLEGANFPYINANVYVDDGDDDETNDKNYFTPYKILDKKVTDESGKEHTIKVGVIGFVPPQVMQWDSANLEGKVIAKDIIATAKKFIPKMKAEGADIIVAIPHSGFEDIPQTDLMENSVLYLSQVEGINAILFGHAHKVFPSADFAGKKGVDLEKGTINGVPSVEPGFWGDHLGIIDLDLELVDGKWKVADSKVEARPIYDTANKKALVDADQEIVDAVHDEHEGAPFKAGGRSGASYYTNIPKGTIAIKNVADLYVYPNTIDPAKGGQQQLVNMDFPTYNFDVIDGVTYQIDVTQPAKYDGKATIINASASRIKDLSFNGKPVDPAQKFIVATNNYRASSSKLANPDGKRIVLAAPDENRQVIIDYIRENKTINPTADGNWSLAPIKPSAGVTAAALNDLEVVFASSPDAKALEK
;
A
#
# COMPACT_ATOMS: atom_id res chain seq x y z
N MET A 1 -14.35 -8.54 -18.41
CA MET A 1 -14.23 -7.76 -17.16
C MET A 1 -14.84 -8.52 -16.00
N GLU A 2 -16.17 -8.70 -15.88
CA GLU A 2 -16.77 -9.55 -14.82
C GLU A 2 -16.13 -10.96 -14.75
N SER A 3 -15.92 -11.58 -15.91
CA SER A 3 -15.21 -12.86 -16.09
C SER A 3 -13.80 -12.87 -15.51
N ASP A 4 -13.11 -11.73 -15.58
CA ASP A 4 -11.67 -11.63 -15.39
C ASP A 4 -11.38 -11.35 -13.91
N VAL A 5 -12.17 -10.47 -13.29
CA VAL A 5 -12.25 -10.30 -11.82
C VAL A 5 -12.63 -11.61 -11.14
N ALA A 6 -13.59 -12.36 -11.69
CA ALA A 6 -13.97 -13.67 -11.16
C ALA A 6 -12.86 -14.73 -11.31
N ILE A 7 -12.01 -14.64 -12.33
CA ILE A 7 -10.83 -15.50 -12.50
C ILE A 7 -9.67 -15.07 -11.58
N LEU A 8 -9.45 -13.77 -11.36
CA LEU A 8 -8.41 -13.25 -10.47
C LEU A 8 -8.53 -13.86 -9.06
N ARG A 9 -9.75 -13.93 -8.50
CA ARG A 9 -10.05 -14.56 -7.19
C ARG A 9 -9.68 -16.06 -7.10
N LEU A 10 -9.45 -16.72 -8.24
CA LEU A 10 -9.21 -18.17 -8.32
C LEU A 10 -7.76 -18.54 -8.65
N ILE A 11 -6.99 -17.65 -9.29
CA ILE A 11 -5.60 -17.87 -9.67
C ILE A 11 -4.62 -17.31 -8.62
N THR A 12 -3.33 -17.65 -8.72
CA THR A 12 -2.27 -17.17 -7.81
C THR A 12 -1.28 -16.21 -8.47
N SER A 13 -1.31 -16.05 -9.80
CA SER A 13 -0.44 -15.12 -10.53
C SER A 13 -1.03 -14.71 -11.87
N ALA A 14 -1.00 -13.40 -12.18
CA ALA A 14 -1.58 -12.81 -13.39
C ALA A 14 -0.49 -12.28 -14.34
N ASN A 15 -0.71 -12.43 -15.65
CA ASN A 15 0.25 -12.04 -16.69
C ASN A 15 -0.33 -10.85 -17.47
N ILE A 16 0.16 -9.64 -17.20
CA ILE A 16 -0.45 -8.38 -17.65
C ILE A 16 0.23 -7.85 -18.91
N ALA A 17 -0.58 -7.47 -19.90
CA ALA A 17 -0.12 -7.14 -21.25
C ALA A 17 0.54 -5.75 -21.35
N CYS A 18 1.79 -5.71 -21.82
CA CYS A 18 2.66 -4.52 -21.79
C CYS A 18 2.56 -3.61 -23.05
N GLY A 19 1.39 -3.51 -23.69
CA GLY A 19 1.12 -2.55 -24.78
C GLY A 19 1.55 -2.94 -26.21
N PHE A 20 2.44 -3.92 -26.40
CA PHE A 20 2.87 -4.32 -27.77
C PHE A 20 1.94 -5.32 -28.46
N HIS A 21 1.18 -6.09 -27.68
CA HIS A 21 0.27 -7.12 -28.19
C HIS A 21 -1.19 -6.90 -27.76
N ALA A 22 -1.38 -6.32 -26.58
CA ALA A 22 -2.62 -5.89 -25.94
C ALA A 22 -2.27 -4.95 -24.77
N GLY A 23 -3.28 -4.34 -24.16
CA GLY A 23 -3.12 -3.37 -23.07
C GLY A 23 -2.80 -1.95 -23.54
N ASP A 24 -3.17 -0.99 -22.70
CA ASP A 24 -2.91 0.45 -22.83
C ASP A 24 -2.69 1.03 -21.41
N PRO A 25 -2.32 2.31 -21.23
CA PRO A 25 -2.03 2.87 -19.91
C PRO A 25 -3.16 2.73 -18.88
N ALA A 26 -4.42 2.86 -19.29
CA ALA A 26 -5.57 2.72 -18.40
C ALA A 26 -5.78 1.25 -18.02
N THR A 27 -5.79 0.36 -19.02
CA THR A 27 -5.96 -1.09 -18.83
C THR A 27 -4.81 -1.71 -18.03
N MET A 28 -3.56 -1.32 -18.28
CA MET A 28 -2.39 -1.83 -17.56
C MET A 28 -2.46 -1.45 -16.08
N ARG A 29 -2.80 -0.19 -15.79
CA ARG A 29 -3.08 0.33 -14.46
C ARG A 29 -4.24 -0.47 -13.83
N GLU A 30 -5.46 -0.40 -14.36
CA GLU A 30 -6.64 -1.09 -13.81
C GLU A 30 -6.46 -2.61 -13.60
N THR A 31 -5.70 -3.30 -14.47
CA THR A 31 -5.41 -4.74 -14.33
C THR A 31 -4.31 -5.03 -13.32
N VAL A 32 -3.26 -4.21 -13.22
CA VAL A 32 -2.25 -4.29 -12.14
C VAL A 32 -2.97 -4.24 -10.80
N GLN A 33 -3.95 -3.36 -10.72
CA GLN A 33 -4.58 -2.95 -9.50
C GLN A 33 -5.66 -3.93 -9.06
N GLN A 34 -6.52 -4.40 -9.97
CA GLN A 34 -7.42 -5.53 -9.70
C GLN A 34 -6.67 -6.84 -9.40
N ALA A 35 -5.48 -7.03 -10.00
CA ALA A 35 -4.63 -8.15 -9.63
C ALA A 35 -4.12 -8.00 -8.20
N LEU A 36 -3.67 -6.80 -7.82
CA LEU A 36 -3.25 -6.51 -6.45
C LEU A 36 -4.42 -6.60 -5.45
N GLU A 37 -5.59 -5.98 -5.68
CA GLU A 37 -6.86 -6.08 -4.91
C GLU A 37 -7.42 -7.50 -4.72
N HIS A 38 -7.01 -8.45 -5.56
CA HIS A 38 -7.37 -9.86 -5.42
C HIS A 38 -6.15 -10.72 -5.07
N GLN A 39 -5.15 -10.06 -4.48
CA GLN A 39 -3.95 -10.64 -3.88
C GLN A 39 -3.05 -11.41 -4.85
N VAL A 40 -3.20 -11.17 -6.16
CA VAL A 40 -2.61 -11.96 -7.24
C VAL A 40 -1.21 -11.44 -7.63
N ALA A 41 -0.21 -12.31 -7.59
CA ALA A 41 1.16 -11.97 -7.97
C ALA A 41 1.28 -11.53 -9.46
N ILE A 42 1.71 -10.28 -9.70
CA ILE A 42 1.79 -9.68 -11.04
C ILE A 42 3.01 -10.18 -11.83
N GLY A 43 2.86 -10.38 -13.14
CA GLY A 43 3.97 -10.50 -14.06
C GLY A 43 3.80 -9.72 -15.35
N ALA A 44 4.92 -9.24 -15.90
CA ALA A 44 4.95 -8.65 -17.22
C ALA A 44 4.72 -9.72 -18.30
N HIS A 45 3.84 -9.43 -19.24
CA HIS A 45 3.54 -10.29 -20.38
C HIS A 45 4.09 -9.70 -21.70
N PRO A 46 5.43 -9.62 -21.90
CA PRO A 46 6.00 -8.99 -23.07
C PRO A 46 5.68 -9.76 -24.35
N GLY A 47 5.19 -9.05 -25.37
CA GLY A 47 4.90 -9.59 -26.70
C GLY A 47 5.79 -9.02 -27.79
N LEU A 48 5.65 -9.58 -29.00
CA LEU A 48 6.09 -8.89 -30.22
C LEU A 48 5.20 -7.66 -30.48
N PRO A 49 5.68 -6.61 -31.17
CA PRO A 49 4.90 -5.43 -31.57
C PRO A 49 3.89 -5.78 -32.69
N ASP A 50 2.84 -6.51 -32.29
CA ASP A 50 1.88 -7.19 -33.15
C ASP A 50 0.45 -7.05 -32.59
N LEU A 51 -0.02 -5.81 -32.41
CA LEU A 51 -1.38 -5.54 -31.92
C LEU A 51 -2.48 -6.22 -32.77
N GLN A 52 -2.37 -6.20 -34.11
CA GLN A 52 -3.44 -6.77 -34.97
C GLN A 52 -3.41 -8.30 -35.03
N GLY A 53 -2.30 -8.94 -34.66
CA GLY A 53 -2.20 -10.39 -34.46
C GLY A 53 -2.33 -10.80 -33.00
N PHE A 54 -2.59 -9.85 -32.08
CA PHE A 54 -2.59 -10.06 -30.63
C PHE A 54 -1.29 -10.73 -30.13
N GLY A 55 -0.14 -10.39 -30.71
CA GLY A 55 1.17 -10.99 -30.39
C GLY A 55 1.39 -12.40 -30.96
N ARG A 56 0.49 -12.91 -31.81
CA ARG A 56 0.47 -14.32 -32.26
C ARG A 56 1.12 -14.52 -33.64
N ARG A 57 1.48 -13.47 -34.38
CA ARG A 57 2.21 -13.60 -35.67
C ARG A 57 3.73 -13.68 -35.41
N ARG A 58 4.39 -14.68 -36.00
CA ARG A 58 5.86 -14.81 -35.94
C ARG A 58 6.51 -13.66 -36.70
N MET A 59 7.45 -12.97 -36.07
CA MET A 59 8.33 -11.97 -36.68
C MET A 59 9.78 -12.48 -36.62
N ASP A 60 10.60 -12.09 -37.59
CA ASP A 60 12.04 -12.35 -37.54
C ASP A 60 12.70 -11.21 -36.75
N ILE A 61 13.30 -11.53 -35.60
CA ILE A 61 13.94 -10.57 -34.69
C ILE A 61 15.24 -11.16 -34.15
N THR A 62 16.23 -10.31 -33.89
CA THR A 62 17.48 -10.72 -33.24
C THR A 62 17.33 -10.89 -31.73
N PRO A 63 18.22 -11.65 -31.06
CA PRO A 63 18.32 -11.69 -29.60
C PRO A 63 18.46 -10.32 -28.94
N ARG A 64 19.06 -9.34 -29.63
CA ARG A 64 19.21 -7.98 -29.09
C ARG A 64 17.89 -7.21 -29.15
N GLU A 65 17.12 -7.35 -30.22
CA GLU A 65 15.78 -6.78 -30.30
C GLU A 65 14.85 -7.44 -29.29
N ALA A 66 14.93 -8.78 -29.10
CA ALA A 66 14.20 -9.47 -28.03
C ALA A 66 14.56 -8.92 -26.63
N TYR A 67 15.85 -8.69 -26.36
CA TYR A 67 16.31 -8.04 -25.12
C TYR A 67 15.69 -6.64 -24.96
N ASP A 68 15.83 -5.77 -25.96
CA ASP A 68 15.38 -4.37 -25.87
C ASP A 68 13.84 -4.25 -25.78
N MET A 69 13.10 -5.12 -26.47
CA MET A 69 11.64 -5.22 -26.37
C MET A 69 11.17 -5.69 -24.98
N VAL A 70 11.90 -6.59 -24.33
CA VAL A 70 11.59 -7.07 -22.97
C VAL A 70 11.95 -6.02 -21.91
N VAL A 71 13.10 -5.35 -22.02
CA VAL A 71 13.48 -4.25 -21.12
C VAL A 71 12.43 -3.13 -21.15
N TYR A 72 11.99 -2.72 -22.34
CA TYR A 72 10.95 -1.70 -22.49
C TYR A 72 9.62 -2.12 -21.84
N GLN A 73 9.15 -3.33 -22.12
CA GLN A 73 7.85 -3.81 -21.63
C GLN A 73 7.83 -4.10 -20.12
N ILE A 74 8.96 -4.54 -19.56
CA ILE A 74 9.15 -4.61 -18.10
C ILE A 74 9.06 -3.21 -17.49
N GLY A 75 9.84 -2.24 -18.00
CA GLY A 75 9.86 -0.88 -17.45
C GLY A 75 8.52 -0.15 -17.56
N ALA A 76 7.74 -0.44 -18.61
CA ALA A 76 6.39 0.09 -18.78
C ALA A 76 5.41 -0.40 -17.71
N LEU A 77 5.42 -1.71 -17.39
CA LEU A 77 4.52 -2.26 -16.37
C LEU A 77 5.00 -1.98 -14.93
N ASP A 78 6.31 -2.11 -14.68
CA ASP A 78 6.94 -1.85 -13.37
C ASP A 78 6.67 -0.44 -12.85
N ALA A 79 6.50 0.54 -13.76
CA ALA A 79 6.08 1.90 -13.40
C ALA A 79 4.66 1.94 -12.80
N PHE A 80 3.68 1.26 -13.41
CA PHE A 80 2.30 1.20 -12.90
C PHE A 80 2.18 0.36 -11.62
N VAL A 81 2.92 -0.75 -11.55
CA VAL A 81 2.98 -1.61 -10.36
C VAL A 81 3.48 -0.83 -9.16
N ARG A 82 4.57 -0.06 -9.31
CA ARG A 82 5.14 0.74 -8.22
C ARG A 82 4.40 2.03 -7.91
N SER A 83 3.66 2.62 -8.85
CA SER A 83 2.79 3.76 -8.56
C SER A 83 1.54 3.37 -7.77
N SER A 84 1.18 2.08 -7.81
CA SER A 84 0.03 1.49 -7.11
C SER A 84 0.52 0.56 -5.99
N GLY A 85 1.52 1.00 -5.20
CA GLY A 85 2.05 0.31 -4.01
C GLY A 85 2.78 -1.03 -4.21
N GLY A 86 2.49 -1.78 -5.27
CA GLY A 86 2.86 -3.19 -5.44
C GLY A 86 4.30 -3.46 -5.91
N LEU A 87 4.60 -4.76 -6.01
CA LEU A 87 5.85 -5.30 -6.54
C LEU A 87 5.58 -6.31 -7.66
N MET A 88 6.36 -6.24 -8.75
CA MET A 88 6.26 -7.21 -9.83
C MET A 88 6.98 -8.51 -9.44
N HIS A 89 6.35 -9.66 -9.69
CA HIS A 89 6.83 -10.98 -9.28
C HIS A 89 7.55 -11.74 -10.40
N HIS A 90 7.05 -11.65 -11.64
CA HIS A 90 7.52 -12.52 -12.73
C HIS A 90 7.48 -11.87 -14.12
N VAL A 91 8.03 -12.57 -15.11
CA VAL A 91 7.94 -12.24 -16.53
C VAL A 91 7.62 -13.52 -17.30
N LYS A 92 6.63 -13.44 -18.18
CA LYS A 92 6.23 -14.53 -19.07
C LYS A 92 6.08 -13.97 -20.49
N PRO A 93 6.92 -14.33 -21.46
CA PRO A 93 6.70 -13.92 -22.84
C PRO A 93 5.32 -14.33 -23.35
N HIS A 94 4.76 -13.56 -24.29
CA HIS A 94 3.45 -13.85 -24.88
C HIS A 94 3.56 -14.48 -26.28
N GLY A 95 2.53 -15.27 -26.64
CA GLY A 95 2.21 -15.59 -28.03
C GLY A 95 3.39 -16.14 -28.84
N ALA A 96 3.71 -15.48 -29.95
CA ALA A 96 4.80 -15.90 -30.81
C ALA A 96 6.18 -15.77 -30.13
N LEU A 97 6.40 -14.77 -29.27
CA LEU A 97 7.68 -14.59 -28.56
C LEU A 97 7.95 -15.78 -27.62
N TYR A 98 6.92 -16.24 -26.89
CA TYR A 98 7.01 -17.42 -26.02
C TYR A 98 7.38 -18.69 -26.78
N ASN A 99 6.67 -18.98 -27.87
CA ASN A 99 6.91 -20.21 -28.64
C ASN A 99 8.27 -20.15 -29.38
N MET A 100 8.69 -18.98 -29.87
CA MET A 100 10.03 -18.79 -30.45
C MET A 100 11.13 -19.01 -29.41
N ALA A 101 11.01 -18.45 -28.21
CA ALA A 101 12.00 -18.60 -27.14
C ALA A 101 11.98 -19.99 -26.47
N ALA A 102 10.89 -20.77 -26.61
CA ALA A 102 10.86 -22.15 -26.15
C ALA A 102 11.81 -23.05 -26.98
N GLU A 103 12.00 -22.72 -28.26
CA GLU A 103 12.82 -23.48 -29.23
C GLU A 103 14.22 -22.88 -29.47
N ASP A 104 14.36 -21.54 -29.45
CA ASP A 104 15.61 -20.84 -29.80
C ASP A 104 16.39 -20.38 -28.54
N ASP A 105 17.48 -21.09 -28.24
CA ASP A 105 18.44 -20.80 -27.16
C ASP A 105 18.90 -19.34 -27.11
N ARG A 106 19.05 -18.66 -28.26
CA ARG A 106 19.59 -17.29 -28.31
C ARG A 106 18.53 -16.26 -28.03
N LEU A 107 17.29 -16.49 -28.48
CA LEU A 107 16.15 -15.66 -28.08
C LEU A 107 15.84 -15.85 -26.59
N ALA A 108 15.92 -17.09 -26.09
CA ALA A 108 15.82 -17.41 -24.67
C ALA A 108 16.89 -16.67 -23.83
N GLU A 109 18.15 -16.68 -24.26
CA GLU A 109 19.25 -15.94 -23.60
C GLU A 109 19.03 -14.42 -23.62
N GLY A 110 18.57 -13.85 -24.74
CA GLY A 110 18.27 -12.41 -24.82
C GLY A 110 17.14 -11.98 -23.87
N ILE A 111 16.10 -12.80 -23.72
CA ILE A 111 14.98 -12.57 -22.80
C ILE A 111 15.43 -12.74 -21.34
N ALA A 112 16.12 -13.84 -21.02
CA ALA A 112 16.62 -14.10 -19.66
C ALA A 112 17.63 -13.03 -19.21
N GLU A 113 18.53 -12.60 -20.10
CA GLU A 113 19.45 -11.49 -19.79
C GLU A 113 18.69 -10.18 -19.57
N ALA A 114 17.67 -9.85 -20.37
CA ALA A 114 16.87 -8.63 -20.16
C ALA A 114 16.22 -8.59 -18.78
N ILE A 115 15.58 -9.69 -18.36
CA ILE A 115 14.97 -9.82 -17.04
C ILE A 115 16.04 -9.65 -15.94
N TYR A 116 17.11 -10.45 -16.00
CA TYR A 116 18.18 -10.44 -15.00
C TYR A 116 18.91 -9.09 -14.88
N LYS A 117 18.97 -8.30 -15.95
CA LYS A 117 19.60 -6.96 -15.95
C LYS A 117 18.70 -5.86 -15.40
N VAL A 118 17.38 -6.00 -15.52
CA VAL A 118 16.41 -4.99 -15.03
C VAL A 118 16.03 -5.29 -13.58
N GLN A 119 15.65 -6.53 -13.27
CA GLN A 119 15.32 -6.99 -11.92
C GLN A 119 15.67 -8.50 -11.78
N PRO A 120 16.83 -8.86 -11.19
CA PRO A 120 17.26 -10.26 -11.08
C PRO A 120 16.43 -11.11 -10.11
N ASP A 121 15.52 -10.49 -9.36
CA ASP A 121 14.62 -11.16 -8.41
C ASP A 121 13.29 -11.62 -9.03
N LEU A 122 13.02 -11.28 -10.29
CA LEU A 122 11.86 -11.78 -11.04
C LEU A 122 12.04 -13.24 -11.44
N TYR A 123 10.93 -13.98 -11.47
CA TYR A 123 10.88 -15.31 -12.09
C TYR A 123 10.68 -15.22 -13.61
N LEU A 124 11.38 -16.03 -14.40
CA LEU A 124 11.02 -16.32 -15.80
C LEU A 124 10.12 -17.55 -15.85
N TYR A 125 8.87 -17.35 -16.25
CA TYR A 125 7.94 -18.45 -16.54
C TYR A 125 8.15 -18.91 -17.98
N GLY A 126 8.46 -20.19 -18.17
CA GLY A 126 8.68 -20.80 -19.49
C GLY A 126 8.16 -22.22 -19.54
N LEU A 127 7.90 -22.73 -20.75
CA LEU A 127 7.38 -24.08 -20.94
C LEU A 127 8.34 -25.10 -20.31
N ALA A 128 7.81 -26.08 -19.56
CA ALA A 128 8.62 -27.08 -18.89
C ALA A 128 9.64 -27.76 -19.85
N GLY A 129 10.92 -27.75 -19.47
CA GLY A 129 12.04 -28.30 -20.26
C GLY A 129 12.56 -27.43 -21.42
N SER A 130 11.88 -26.33 -21.76
CA SER A 130 12.22 -25.47 -22.91
C SER A 130 13.51 -24.68 -22.76
N ALA A 131 13.99 -24.10 -23.86
CA ALA A 131 15.21 -23.28 -23.89
C ALA A 131 15.15 -22.07 -22.93
N MET A 132 13.98 -21.51 -22.65
CA MET A 132 13.80 -20.44 -21.64
C MET A 132 14.23 -20.85 -20.23
N ILE A 133 13.84 -22.06 -19.78
CA ILE A 133 14.23 -22.59 -18.48
C ILE A 133 15.74 -22.76 -18.43
N GLN A 134 16.32 -23.38 -19.46
CA GLN A 134 17.74 -23.62 -19.57
C GLN A 134 18.55 -22.31 -19.61
N ALA A 135 18.08 -21.27 -20.31
CA ALA A 135 18.74 -19.97 -20.38
C ALA A 135 18.72 -19.21 -19.05
N ALA A 136 17.61 -19.26 -18.30
CA ALA A 136 17.53 -18.70 -16.96
C ALA A 136 18.48 -19.42 -15.99
N ASP A 137 18.46 -20.76 -15.96
CA ASP A 137 19.33 -21.59 -15.14
C ASP A 137 20.81 -21.33 -15.46
N ARG A 138 21.18 -21.14 -16.75
CA ARG A 138 22.55 -20.81 -17.20
C ARG A 138 23.09 -19.50 -16.60
N ILE A 139 22.22 -18.52 -16.29
CA ILE A 139 22.63 -17.20 -15.75
C ILE A 139 22.33 -17.04 -14.25
N GLY A 140 21.63 -17.99 -13.63
CA GLY A 140 21.18 -17.90 -12.24
C GLY A 140 19.95 -17.01 -12.03
N LEU A 141 19.15 -16.78 -13.08
CA LEU A 141 17.81 -16.21 -12.97
C LEU A 141 16.85 -17.30 -12.48
N ARG A 142 15.86 -16.95 -11.65
CA ARG A 142 14.90 -17.93 -11.14
C ARG A 142 13.94 -18.36 -12.26
N SER A 143 13.94 -19.64 -12.60
CA SER A 143 13.05 -20.24 -13.60
C SER A 143 11.83 -20.88 -12.95
N VAL A 144 10.70 -20.95 -13.68
CA VAL A 144 9.49 -21.68 -13.28
C VAL A 144 8.96 -22.47 -14.47
N SER A 145 8.87 -23.79 -14.32
CA SER A 145 8.41 -24.72 -15.35
C SER A 145 6.87 -24.71 -15.46
N GLU A 146 6.37 -24.11 -16.53
CA GLU A 146 4.95 -23.99 -16.79
C GLU A 146 4.40 -25.18 -17.58
N VAL A 147 3.22 -25.65 -17.16
CA VAL A 147 2.37 -26.61 -17.87
C VAL A 147 1.00 -26.01 -18.15
N PHE A 148 0.22 -26.61 -19.06
CA PHE A 148 -1.05 -26.06 -19.55
C PHE A 148 -2.20 -27.03 -19.32
N ALA A 149 -3.25 -26.59 -18.62
CA ALA A 149 -4.42 -27.42 -18.34
C ALA A 149 -5.24 -27.72 -19.62
N ASP A 150 -5.37 -26.72 -20.49
CA ASP A 150 -6.28 -26.71 -21.65
C ASP A 150 -5.60 -27.05 -22.99
N ARG A 151 -4.33 -27.48 -22.99
CA ARG A 151 -3.56 -27.73 -24.21
C ARG A 151 -3.08 -29.18 -24.29
N THR A 152 -3.10 -29.76 -25.49
CA THR A 152 -2.54 -31.09 -25.74
C THR A 152 -1.06 -31.02 -26.08
N TYR A 153 -0.31 -32.05 -25.70
CA TYR A 153 1.15 -32.10 -25.84
C TYR A 153 1.60 -32.99 -27.01
N ALA A 154 2.70 -32.62 -27.65
CA ALA A 154 3.41 -33.47 -28.59
C ALA A 154 4.32 -34.49 -27.86
N PRO A 155 4.80 -35.56 -28.53
CA PRO A 155 5.64 -36.59 -27.89
C PRO A 155 7.00 -36.10 -27.35
N ASP A 156 7.43 -34.91 -27.73
CA ASP A 156 8.67 -34.24 -27.27
C ASP A 156 8.45 -33.28 -26.08
N GLY A 157 7.21 -33.15 -25.59
CA GLY A 157 6.85 -32.22 -24.52
C GLY A 157 6.50 -30.80 -24.98
N THR A 158 6.56 -30.51 -26.28
CA THR A 158 6.09 -29.22 -26.82
C THR A 158 4.56 -29.14 -26.86
N LEU A 159 4.01 -27.92 -26.92
CA LEU A 159 2.57 -27.71 -27.04
C LEU A 159 2.10 -27.91 -28.48
N THR A 160 1.05 -28.71 -28.67
CA THR A 160 0.46 -28.96 -30.00
C THR A 160 0.06 -27.62 -30.65
N PRO A 161 0.50 -27.29 -31.89
CA PRO A 161 0.23 -25.99 -32.50
C PRO A 161 -1.27 -25.68 -32.60
N ARG A 162 -1.70 -24.46 -32.20
CA ARG A 162 -3.13 -24.04 -32.16
C ARG A 162 -3.86 -24.14 -33.52
N SER A 163 -3.16 -24.36 -34.63
CA SER A 163 -3.73 -24.63 -35.96
C SER A 163 -4.15 -26.09 -36.20
N MET A 164 -3.77 -27.01 -35.32
CA MET A 164 -4.11 -28.43 -35.43
C MET A 164 -5.46 -28.72 -34.75
N PRO A 165 -6.34 -29.54 -35.35
CA PRO A 165 -7.53 -30.04 -34.66
C PRO A 165 -7.17 -30.77 -33.37
N GLY A 166 -7.86 -30.44 -32.27
CA GLY A 166 -7.58 -31.02 -30.95
C GLY A 166 -6.39 -30.41 -30.19
N ALA A 167 -5.82 -29.29 -30.64
CA ALA A 167 -4.74 -28.58 -29.93
C ALA A 167 -5.17 -27.88 -28.61
N ILE A 168 -6.47 -27.90 -28.30
CA ILE A 168 -7.12 -27.36 -27.10
C ILE A 168 -8.07 -28.44 -26.54
N ILE A 169 -8.16 -28.54 -25.22
CA ILE A 169 -9.04 -29.46 -24.49
C ILE A 169 -10.31 -28.70 -24.08
N GLU A 170 -11.44 -29.02 -24.68
CA GLU A 170 -12.73 -28.34 -24.46
C GLU A 170 -13.58 -28.93 -23.32
N GLN A 171 -13.12 -30.02 -22.68
CA GLN A 171 -13.89 -30.77 -21.66
C GLN A 171 -13.19 -30.70 -20.30
N THR A 172 -13.91 -30.23 -19.26
CA THR A 172 -13.34 -29.95 -17.94
C THR A 172 -12.69 -31.18 -17.31
N GLU A 173 -13.36 -32.33 -17.39
CA GLU A 173 -12.90 -33.60 -16.82
C GLU A 173 -11.59 -34.09 -17.43
N LYS A 174 -11.32 -33.75 -18.70
CA LYS A 174 -10.07 -34.09 -19.39
C LYS A 174 -8.92 -33.16 -19.03
N ALA A 175 -9.19 -31.87 -18.85
CA ALA A 175 -8.18 -30.93 -18.37
C ALA A 175 -7.78 -31.24 -16.92
N LEU A 176 -8.76 -31.55 -16.05
CA LEU A 176 -8.54 -32.01 -14.67
C LEU A 176 -7.69 -33.28 -14.66
N ALA A 177 -8.09 -34.33 -15.38
CA ALA A 177 -7.32 -35.57 -15.46
C ALA A 177 -5.89 -35.35 -16.00
N GLN A 178 -5.68 -34.44 -16.95
CA GLN A 178 -4.35 -34.07 -17.44
C GLN A 178 -3.53 -33.33 -16.38
N VAL A 179 -4.12 -32.35 -15.67
CA VAL A 179 -3.46 -31.60 -14.60
C VAL A 179 -3.08 -32.52 -13.43
N LEU A 180 -3.97 -33.41 -13.00
CA LEU A 180 -3.68 -34.40 -11.96
C LEU A 180 -2.51 -35.31 -12.34
N LEU A 181 -2.44 -35.74 -13.61
CA LEU A 181 -1.34 -36.57 -14.13
C LEU A 181 0.00 -35.80 -14.12
N MET A 182 -0.01 -34.52 -14.51
CA MET A 182 1.18 -33.65 -14.47
C MET A 182 1.67 -33.38 -13.05
N VAL A 183 0.76 -33.19 -12.09
CA VAL A 183 1.08 -32.77 -10.72
C VAL A 183 1.41 -33.95 -9.80
N LYS A 184 0.70 -35.08 -9.92
CA LYS A 184 0.94 -36.28 -9.09
C LYS A 184 2.06 -37.15 -9.66
N GLU A 185 1.97 -37.50 -10.95
CA GLU A 185 2.86 -38.48 -11.58
C GLU A 185 4.05 -37.85 -12.32
N GLY A 186 4.05 -36.52 -12.52
CA GLY A 186 5.10 -35.82 -13.25
C GLY A 186 5.15 -36.17 -14.74
N ILE A 187 4.00 -36.52 -15.34
CA ILE A 187 3.90 -36.92 -16.76
C ILE A 187 2.66 -36.31 -17.44
N VAL A 188 2.69 -36.18 -18.76
CA VAL A 188 1.53 -35.82 -19.59
C VAL A 188 1.33 -36.86 -20.70
N LEU A 189 0.08 -37.14 -21.06
CA LEU A 189 -0.24 -37.98 -22.21
C LEU A 189 -0.21 -37.15 -23.50
N SER A 190 0.68 -37.50 -24.44
CA SER A 190 0.76 -36.82 -25.74
C SER A 190 -0.43 -37.14 -26.64
N THR A 191 -0.61 -36.37 -27.71
CA THR A 191 -1.59 -36.61 -28.79
C THR A 191 -1.42 -37.95 -29.51
N GLU A 192 -0.27 -38.61 -29.35
CA GLU A 192 0.00 -39.97 -29.88
C GLU A 192 -0.22 -41.08 -28.83
N GLY A 193 -0.58 -40.74 -27.59
CA GLY A 193 -0.76 -41.69 -26.49
C GLY A 193 0.52 -42.06 -25.74
N THR A 194 1.61 -41.31 -25.94
CA THR A 194 2.88 -41.51 -25.23
C THR A 194 2.89 -40.73 -23.92
N LEU A 195 3.32 -41.35 -22.81
CA LEU A 195 3.55 -40.67 -21.55
C LEU A 195 4.89 -39.92 -21.59
N VAL A 196 4.84 -38.59 -21.48
CA VAL A 196 5.99 -37.68 -21.56
C VAL A 196 6.29 -37.12 -20.17
N PRO A 197 7.50 -37.33 -19.59
CA PRO A 197 7.88 -36.71 -18.32
C PRO A 197 7.89 -35.19 -18.39
N ILE A 198 7.29 -34.54 -17.40
CA ILE A 198 7.12 -33.08 -17.37
C ILE A 198 7.20 -32.55 -15.93
N LYS A 199 7.95 -31.45 -15.73
CA LYS A 199 8.08 -30.76 -14.45
C LYS A 199 7.01 -29.67 -14.36
N ALA A 200 5.98 -29.86 -13.54
CA ALA A 200 4.94 -28.88 -13.30
C ALA A 200 5.24 -28.04 -12.04
N GLU A 201 5.58 -26.77 -12.23
CA GLU A 201 5.77 -25.80 -11.13
C GLU A 201 4.70 -24.70 -11.13
N THR A 202 4.08 -24.43 -12.29
CA THR A 202 2.87 -23.62 -12.39
C THR A 202 1.96 -24.12 -13.52
N ILE A 203 0.65 -23.88 -13.40
CA ILE A 203 -0.38 -24.34 -14.34
C ILE A 203 -1.02 -23.12 -15.00
N CYS A 204 -0.86 -23.00 -16.32
CA CYS A 204 -1.51 -21.98 -17.13
C CYS A 204 -2.94 -22.41 -17.49
N ILE A 205 -3.88 -21.47 -17.29
CA ILE A 205 -5.24 -21.47 -17.83
C ILE A 205 -5.35 -20.23 -18.73
N HIS A 206 -5.89 -20.36 -19.94
CA HIS A 206 -6.09 -19.22 -20.83
C HIS A 206 -7.41 -18.49 -20.53
N GLY A 207 -7.33 -17.22 -20.12
CA GLY A 207 -8.52 -16.39 -19.85
C GLY A 207 -9.41 -16.12 -21.08
N ASP A 208 -8.91 -16.30 -22.32
CA ASP A 208 -9.70 -16.17 -23.55
C ASP A 208 -10.57 -17.40 -23.89
N GLY A 209 -10.63 -18.40 -23.02
CA GLY A 209 -11.45 -19.60 -23.17
C GLY A 209 -12.85 -19.50 -22.55
N ALA A 210 -13.89 -19.95 -23.26
CA ALA A 210 -15.29 -19.92 -22.82
C ALA A 210 -15.61 -20.73 -21.54
N HIS A 211 -14.66 -21.55 -21.07
CA HIS A 211 -14.76 -22.36 -19.84
C HIS A 211 -13.68 -22.00 -18.81
N ALA A 212 -12.89 -20.93 -19.01
CA ALA A 212 -11.73 -20.58 -18.17
C ALA A 212 -12.07 -20.43 -16.68
N LEU A 213 -13.19 -19.77 -16.38
CA LEU A 213 -13.72 -19.62 -15.02
C LEU A 213 -14.07 -20.99 -14.40
N THR A 214 -14.74 -21.86 -15.15
CA THR A 214 -15.14 -23.21 -14.71
C THR A 214 -13.94 -24.12 -14.49
N PHE A 215 -12.94 -24.12 -15.39
CA PHE A 215 -11.68 -24.84 -15.17
C PHE A 215 -11.01 -24.38 -13.87
N ALA A 216 -10.91 -23.06 -13.62
CA ALA A 216 -10.29 -22.52 -12.41
C ALA A 216 -11.07 -22.86 -11.13
N GLN A 217 -12.40 -22.95 -11.21
CA GLN A 217 -13.26 -23.39 -10.10
C GLN A 217 -13.05 -24.89 -9.80
N GLU A 218 -13.15 -25.76 -10.79
CA GLU A 218 -13.07 -27.22 -10.58
C GLU A 218 -11.65 -27.67 -10.13
N ILE A 219 -10.58 -27.10 -10.72
CA ILE A 219 -9.19 -27.35 -10.27
C ILE A 219 -8.98 -26.95 -8.79
N ARG A 220 -9.76 -25.99 -8.28
CA ARG A 220 -9.72 -25.53 -6.89
C ARG A 220 -10.68 -26.32 -5.97
N GLN A 221 -11.74 -26.92 -6.51
CA GLN A 221 -12.71 -27.76 -5.78
C GLN A 221 -12.29 -29.23 -5.63
N GLU A 222 -11.50 -29.81 -6.54
CA GLU A 222 -10.96 -31.19 -6.39
C GLU A 222 -10.03 -31.36 -5.16
N LYS A 223 -9.70 -30.27 -4.45
CA LYS A 223 -8.98 -30.27 -3.16
C LYS A 223 -9.89 -30.53 -1.94
N GLY A 224 -11.11 -31.02 -2.15
CA GLY A 224 -12.16 -31.17 -1.13
C GLY A 224 -12.12 -32.43 -0.25
N GLU A 225 -11.15 -33.33 -0.40
CA GLU A 225 -10.87 -34.42 0.56
C GLU A 225 -9.73 -33.98 1.48
N GLU A 226 -9.89 -34.07 2.81
CA GLU A 226 -8.80 -33.69 3.72
C GLU A 226 -7.61 -34.64 3.58
N LEU A 227 -6.40 -34.08 3.50
CA LEU A 227 -5.18 -34.82 3.18
C LEU A 227 -4.90 -35.99 4.15
N LYS A 228 -5.30 -35.85 5.42
CA LYS A 228 -5.19 -36.91 6.44
C LYS A 228 -6.04 -38.14 6.09
N ASP A 229 -7.25 -37.91 5.58
CA ASP A 229 -8.22 -38.94 5.26
C ASP A 229 -7.91 -39.55 3.89
N ALA A 230 -7.47 -38.73 2.93
CA ALA A 230 -6.89 -39.19 1.67
C ALA A 230 -5.68 -40.12 1.90
N VAL A 231 -4.70 -39.72 2.71
CA VAL A 231 -3.51 -40.54 3.01
C VAL A 231 -3.87 -41.81 3.80
N ALA A 232 -4.82 -41.74 4.74
CA ALA A 232 -5.31 -42.92 5.46
C ALA A 232 -6.05 -43.90 4.53
N ARG A 233 -6.82 -43.38 3.57
CA ARG A 233 -7.51 -44.16 2.53
C ARG A 233 -6.52 -44.82 1.58
N GLU A 234 -5.59 -44.06 0.98
CA GLU A 234 -4.55 -44.60 0.08
C GLU A 234 -3.71 -45.69 0.78
N CYS A 235 -3.33 -45.50 2.05
CA CYS A 235 -2.60 -46.54 2.80
C CYS A 235 -3.45 -47.80 3.07
N LEU A 236 -4.76 -47.64 3.28
CA LEU A 236 -5.67 -48.78 3.43
C LEU A 236 -5.87 -49.54 2.10
N GLU A 237 -5.88 -48.82 0.98
CA GLU A 237 -6.15 -49.34 -0.36
C GLU A 237 -4.90 -50.01 -0.98
N GLU A 238 -3.70 -49.41 -0.88
CA GLU A 238 -2.48 -49.94 -1.52
C GLU A 238 -1.71 -50.98 -0.67
N ILE A 239 -1.60 -50.80 0.66
CA ILE A 239 -0.83 -51.72 1.53
C ILE A 239 -1.68 -52.60 2.46
N GLY A 240 -3.02 -52.49 2.39
CA GLY A 240 -3.95 -53.39 3.07
C GLY A 240 -3.87 -53.37 4.60
N GLN A 241 -3.29 -52.32 5.19
CA GLN A 241 -3.21 -52.12 6.65
C GLN A 241 -3.81 -50.77 7.03
N ALA A 242 -4.78 -50.80 7.94
CA ALA A 242 -5.27 -49.58 8.59
C ALA A 242 -4.16 -49.01 9.48
N VAL A 243 -3.55 -47.91 9.04
CA VAL A 243 -2.55 -47.14 9.79
C VAL A 243 -3.19 -45.92 10.44
N THR A 244 -2.91 -45.69 11.72
CA THR A 244 -3.29 -44.44 12.38
C THR A 244 -2.26 -43.36 12.01
N VAL A 245 -2.58 -42.55 11.01
CA VAL A 245 -1.82 -41.35 10.66
C VAL A 245 -2.03 -40.33 11.78
N GLY A 246 -0.97 -39.99 12.52
CA GLY A 246 -0.98 -38.85 13.45
C GLY A 246 -0.87 -37.52 12.72
N GLU A 247 -1.02 -36.39 13.43
CA GLU A 247 -0.93 -35.05 12.83
C GLU A 247 0.35 -34.87 11.99
N LEU A 248 0.17 -34.63 10.69
CA LEU A 248 1.22 -34.34 9.73
C LEU A 248 1.37 -32.82 9.59
N LEU A 249 2.18 -32.22 10.45
CA LEU A 249 2.35 -30.76 10.54
C LEU A 249 2.94 -30.16 9.26
N HIS A 250 2.17 -29.29 8.60
CA HIS A 250 2.65 -28.37 7.57
C HIS A 250 3.55 -27.27 8.15
N ILE A 251 4.30 -26.55 7.30
CA ILE A 251 5.02 -25.34 7.73
C ILE A 251 4.04 -24.20 8.11
N ARG A 252 2.83 -24.16 7.52
CA ARG A 252 1.70 -23.37 8.04
C ARG A 252 1.19 -23.82 9.42
N GLU A 253 1.64 -24.95 9.97
CA GLU A 253 1.36 -25.35 11.36
C GLU A 253 2.60 -25.21 12.26
N TYR A 254 3.66 -24.58 11.75
CA TYR A 254 4.76 -24.02 12.54
C TYR A 254 4.65 -22.49 12.59
N ILE A 255 4.30 -21.86 11.47
CA ILE A 255 4.12 -20.40 11.32
C ILE A 255 2.64 -19.99 11.50
N GLY A 256 1.64 -20.76 11.09
CA GLY A 256 0.26 -20.62 11.62
C GLY A 256 0.08 -21.11 13.06
N LYS A 257 1.15 -21.55 13.73
CA LYS A 257 1.23 -21.56 15.21
C LYS A 257 1.91 -20.30 15.79
N ASN A 258 2.41 -19.40 14.94
CA ASN A 258 3.14 -18.16 15.28
C ASN A 258 3.05 -17.10 14.13
N HIS A 259 1.84 -16.60 13.85
CA HIS A 259 1.48 -15.59 12.82
C HIS A 259 1.44 -15.96 11.32
N GLU A 260 0.23 -15.80 10.76
CA GLU A 260 -0.13 -15.61 9.35
C GLU A 260 -1.15 -14.45 9.35
N PHE A 261 -1.37 -13.60 8.35
CA PHE A 261 -0.99 -13.57 6.93
C PHE A 261 -0.23 -12.23 6.71
N ALA A 262 0.82 -12.10 5.90
CA ALA A 262 1.07 -12.68 4.58
C ALA A 262 0.04 -12.27 3.50
N GLU A 263 -0.28 -10.97 3.49
CA GLU A 263 -0.52 -10.15 2.28
C GLU A 263 -1.71 -10.59 1.40
N TRP A 264 -2.16 -9.85 0.38
CA TRP A 264 -1.71 -8.58 -0.21
C TRP A 264 -2.87 -7.57 -0.24
N ASP A 265 -2.63 -6.37 -0.79
CA ASP A 265 -3.53 -5.62 -1.70
C ASP A 265 -2.83 -4.31 -2.09
N ALA A 266 -3.13 -3.75 -3.27
CA ALA A 266 -2.65 -2.43 -3.73
C ALA A 266 -3.36 -1.89 -5.01
N ASP A 267 -4.51 -1.25 -4.77
CA ASP A 267 -4.90 0.08 -5.27
C ASP A 267 -5.35 0.33 -6.73
N VAL A 268 -6.67 0.29 -7.00
CA VAL A 268 -7.41 0.85 -8.17
C VAL A 268 -6.92 2.23 -8.64
N HIS A 269 -7.04 2.60 -9.94
CA HIS A 269 -7.19 3.99 -10.48
C HIS A 269 -7.62 4.01 -11.99
N GLN A 270 -8.17 5.04 -12.66
CA GLN A 270 -8.91 6.31 -12.33
C GLN A 270 -9.08 7.24 -13.61
N VAL A 271 -9.92 8.31 -13.55
CA VAL A 271 -10.01 9.56 -14.39
C VAL A 271 -10.20 9.49 -15.94
N GLU A 272 -10.85 10.44 -16.67
CA GLU A 272 -11.59 11.72 -16.38
C GLU A 272 -12.92 11.80 -17.24
N GLU A 273 -13.52 12.83 -17.90
CA GLU A 273 -13.29 14.25 -18.33
C GLU A 273 -14.69 14.81 -18.85
N LEU A 274 -14.99 16.11 -19.10
CA LEU A 274 -15.36 17.20 -18.17
C LEU A 274 -16.41 18.22 -18.77
N GLU A 275 -17.01 19.10 -17.93
CA GLU A 275 -17.45 20.51 -18.19
C GLU A 275 -18.84 20.96 -18.83
N ASN A 276 -19.33 22.13 -18.34
CA ASN A 276 -20.25 23.18 -18.91
C ASN A 276 -21.76 23.35 -18.50
N ASN A 277 -22.21 24.63 -18.45
CA ASN A 277 -23.45 25.19 -17.84
C ASN A 277 -24.07 26.30 -18.75
N PRO A 278 -25.41 26.53 -18.89
CA PRO A 278 -26.08 27.67 -18.19
C PRO A 278 -27.64 27.69 -18.00
N ASN A 279 -28.11 28.54 -17.05
CA ASN A 279 -29.35 29.41 -17.06
C ASN A 279 -30.76 29.02 -16.47
N VAL A 280 -31.11 29.67 -15.33
CA VAL A 280 -32.23 30.66 -15.11
C VAL A 280 -33.73 30.25 -14.86
N SER A 281 -34.31 30.90 -13.81
CA SER A 281 -35.76 31.09 -13.44
C SER A 281 -36.51 29.93 -12.75
N LEU A 282 -37.58 30.13 -11.94
CA LEU A 282 -38.49 31.28 -11.70
C LEU A 282 -38.98 31.36 -10.22
N LEU A 283 -39.52 32.51 -9.77
CA LEU A 283 -39.93 32.80 -8.38
C LEU A 283 -41.42 33.18 -8.24
N LEU A 284 -42.22 32.43 -7.45
CA LEU A 284 -43.63 32.74 -7.04
C LEU A 284 -44.03 31.92 -5.79
N GLY A 285 -44.87 32.42 -4.86
CA GLY A 285 -45.50 31.48 -3.89
C GLY A 285 -46.51 31.94 -2.82
N TYR A 286 -46.16 32.85 -1.91
CA TYR A 286 -46.97 33.27 -0.73
C TYR A 286 -47.12 32.27 0.45
N GLU A 287 -47.62 32.79 1.59
CA GLU A 287 -47.41 32.28 2.96
C GLU A 287 -48.34 31.15 3.45
N ALA A 288 -47.82 30.34 4.37
CA ALA A 288 -48.57 29.80 5.51
C ALA A 288 -47.68 29.87 6.77
N GLY A 289 -48.21 30.34 7.90
CA GLY A 289 -47.42 30.70 9.08
C GLY A 289 -47.03 29.52 9.99
N GLY A 290 -46.04 28.73 9.58
CA GLY A 290 -45.22 27.93 10.50
C GLY A 290 -43.98 28.72 10.96
N SER A 291 -43.33 28.30 12.05
CA SER A 291 -41.97 28.77 12.36
C SER A 291 -40.96 27.90 11.63
N LYS A 292 -40.22 28.53 10.71
CA LYS A 292 -39.06 27.97 10.02
C LYS A 292 -37.78 28.24 10.82
N GLU A 293 -36.88 27.27 10.81
CA GLU A 293 -35.50 27.37 11.25
C GLU A 293 -34.59 26.76 10.19
N VAL A 294 -33.30 27.13 10.21
CA VAL A 294 -32.25 26.40 9.51
C VAL A 294 -31.29 25.90 10.58
N VAL A 295 -30.93 24.62 10.50
CA VAL A 295 -29.89 23.98 11.33
C VAL A 295 -28.88 23.36 10.38
N GLU A 296 -27.66 23.88 10.41
CA GLU A 296 -26.53 23.32 9.66
C GLU A 296 -25.95 22.15 10.45
N ILE A 297 -25.70 21.04 9.76
CA ILE A 297 -25.03 19.86 10.32
C ILE A 297 -23.71 19.68 9.59
N GLU A 298 -22.64 20.06 10.26
CA GLU A 298 -21.25 19.90 9.86
C GLU A 298 -20.77 18.48 10.23
N GLY A 299 -19.88 17.90 9.43
CA GLY A 299 -19.22 16.65 9.78
C GLY A 299 -17.87 16.42 9.11
N THR A 300 -16.95 15.83 9.87
CA THR A 300 -15.66 15.33 9.39
C THR A 300 -15.66 13.80 9.40
N CYS A 301 -14.78 13.21 8.58
CA CYS A 301 -14.52 11.78 8.56
C CYS A 301 -13.02 11.55 8.29
N GLU A 302 -12.50 10.39 8.73
CA GLU A 302 -11.20 9.85 8.30
C GLU A 302 -10.00 10.80 8.46
N VAL A 303 -9.99 11.62 9.52
CA VAL A 303 -8.86 12.54 9.78
C VAL A 303 -7.53 11.79 9.94
N THR A 304 -7.53 10.52 10.38
CA THR A 304 -6.39 9.56 10.28
C THR A 304 -5.02 10.11 10.74
N LYS A 305 -5.03 10.94 11.78
CA LYS A 305 -3.90 11.74 12.29
C LYS A 305 -3.18 12.64 11.28
N ASN A 306 -3.91 13.14 10.31
CA ASN A 306 -3.53 14.32 9.56
C ASN A 306 -4.04 15.56 10.32
N GLU A 307 -3.73 15.71 11.61
CA GLU A 307 -4.17 16.88 12.40
C GLU A 307 -3.63 18.19 11.80
N VAL A 308 -2.45 18.13 11.20
CA VAL A 308 -1.81 19.21 10.44
C VAL A 308 -1.74 18.87 8.96
N ASN A 309 -1.62 19.87 8.10
CA ASN A 309 -1.51 19.74 6.65
C ASN A 309 -0.09 19.29 6.23
N TYR A 310 0.31 18.08 6.65
CA TYR A 310 1.66 17.56 6.45
C TYR A 310 1.68 16.13 5.92
N ASP A 311 2.40 15.92 4.82
CA ASP A 311 2.74 14.62 4.28
C ASP A 311 3.96 14.06 5.04
N TYR A 312 3.67 13.29 6.09
CA TYR A 312 4.69 12.56 6.86
C TYR A 312 5.44 11.52 6.02
N TYR A 313 4.92 11.09 4.86
CA TYR A 313 5.57 10.11 4.00
C TYR A 313 6.60 10.74 3.05
N SER A 314 6.44 12.01 2.66
CA SER A 314 7.44 12.75 1.88
C SER A 314 8.24 13.82 2.65
N ASP A 315 7.98 14.00 3.96
CA ASP A 315 8.57 15.00 4.87
C ASP A 315 8.38 16.43 4.31
N LYS A 316 7.11 16.80 4.07
CA LYS A 316 6.70 18.10 3.51
C LYS A 316 5.33 18.54 4.01
N GLU A 317 5.14 19.85 4.10
CA GLU A 317 3.81 20.46 4.11
C GLU A 317 3.05 20.10 2.81
N THR A 318 1.74 19.86 2.95
CA THR A 318 0.79 19.70 1.83
C THR A 318 -0.27 20.79 1.90
N ASP A 319 -0.89 21.10 0.75
CA ASP A 319 -2.07 21.96 0.69
C ASP A 319 -3.38 21.15 0.54
N GLN A 320 -3.28 19.82 0.39
CA GLN A 320 -4.34 18.96 -0.14
C GLN A 320 -5.23 18.28 0.91
N TYR A 321 -4.69 18.02 2.11
CA TYR A 321 -5.42 17.40 3.22
C TYR A 321 -4.96 17.98 4.58
N GLY A 322 -5.68 17.66 5.66
CA GLY A 322 -5.30 17.92 7.05
C GLY A 322 -6.29 18.78 7.85
N LEU A 323 -6.63 18.32 9.07
CA LEU A 323 -7.64 18.91 9.97
C LEU A 323 -7.38 20.39 10.27
N ALA A 324 -6.14 20.85 10.35
CA ALA A 324 -5.84 22.27 10.53
C ALA A 324 -6.46 23.14 9.42
N LYS A 325 -6.56 22.65 8.17
CA LYS A 325 -7.25 23.36 7.09
C LYS A 325 -8.77 23.12 7.13
N THR A 326 -9.22 21.92 7.48
CA THR A 326 -10.66 21.63 7.68
C THR A 326 -11.27 22.48 8.81
N ALA A 327 -10.50 22.75 9.87
CA ALA A 327 -10.85 23.67 10.96
C ALA A 327 -11.13 25.09 10.47
N THR A 328 -10.37 25.58 9.48
CA THR A 328 -10.63 26.86 8.81
C THR A 328 -11.92 26.83 7.97
N LEU A 329 -12.42 25.67 7.55
CA LEU A 329 -13.76 25.54 6.96
C LEU A 329 -14.85 25.45 8.04
N ILE A 330 -14.65 24.67 9.10
CA ILE A 330 -15.56 24.53 10.24
C ILE A 330 -15.85 25.90 10.87
N LYS A 331 -14.80 26.66 11.21
CA LYS A 331 -14.93 28.01 11.77
C LYS A 331 -15.65 28.98 10.81
N LYS A 332 -15.70 28.73 9.50
CA LYS A 332 -16.45 29.53 8.52
C LYS A 332 -17.91 29.09 8.36
N ALA A 333 -18.19 27.79 8.31
CA ALA A 333 -19.57 27.27 8.34
C ALA A 333 -20.34 27.82 9.55
N ARG A 334 -19.67 27.84 10.72
CA ARG A 334 -20.18 28.41 11.97
C ARG A 334 -20.35 29.94 11.99
N ASP A 335 -19.70 30.66 11.08
CA ASP A 335 -19.93 32.09 10.83
C ASP A 335 -21.06 32.31 9.79
N GLU A 336 -21.38 31.29 9.00
CA GLU A 336 -22.43 31.31 7.95
C GLU A 336 -23.82 30.93 8.53
N ALA A 337 -23.90 29.94 9.45
CA ALA A 337 -25.13 29.55 10.15
C ALA A 337 -25.30 30.13 11.56
N LYS A 338 -26.57 30.29 11.97
CA LYS A 338 -26.95 30.62 13.37
C LYS A 338 -26.86 29.42 14.32
N ASN A 339 -27.08 28.23 13.78
CA ASN A 339 -27.34 26.99 14.52
C ASN A 339 -26.54 25.89 13.84
N SER A 340 -25.46 25.43 14.45
CA SER A 340 -24.62 24.36 13.90
C SER A 340 -24.43 23.20 14.87
N LEU A 341 -24.27 22.00 14.31
CA LEU A 341 -23.86 20.78 14.99
C LEU A 341 -22.61 20.24 14.27
N LEU A 342 -21.59 19.77 14.98
CA LEU A 342 -20.42 19.15 14.36
C LEU A 342 -20.24 17.71 14.83
N PHE A 343 -20.12 16.79 13.88
CA PHE A 343 -19.91 15.36 14.14
C PHE A 343 -18.61 14.84 13.55
N ASP A 344 -18.05 13.84 14.21
CA ASP A 344 -16.94 13.03 13.71
C ASP A 344 -17.43 11.60 13.39
N ASN A 345 -16.91 11.01 12.32
CA ASN A 345 -17.31 9.68 11.86
C ASN A 345 -16.19 8.62 11.89
N GLY A 346 -15.17 8.82 12.74
CA GLY A 346 -14.14 7.82 13.03
C GLY A 346 -13.02 7.74 12.01
N ASP A 347 -12.20 6.70 12.17
CA ASP A 347 -10.90 6.51 11.54
C ASP A 347 -9.96 7.69 11.82
N LEU A 348 -9.67 7.85 13.11
CA LEU A 348 -8.88 8.93 13.67
C LEU A 348 -7.51 8.49 14.18
N ILE A 349 -7.45 7.39 14.95
CA ILE A 349 -6.26 7.12 15.78
C ILE A 349 -5.17 6.28 15.12
N GLN A 350 -5.38 5.79 13.90
CA GLN A 350 -4.39 5.12 13.04
C GLN A 350 -4.47 5.71 11.61
N GLY A 351 -3.41 5.52 10.80
CA GLY A 351 -3.40 5.85 9.37
C GLY A 351 -2.04 6.34 8.84
N ASN A 352 -1.26 7.04 9.67
CA ASN A 352 0.04 7.61 9.28
C ASN A 352 1.13 7.44 10.37
N PRO A 353 2.37 7.95 10.20
CA PRO A 353 3.45 7.79 11.18
C PRO A 353 3.21 8.44 12.55
N LEU A 354 2.40 9.51 12.65
CA LEU A 354 1.94 10.05 13.93
C LEU A 354 0.92 9.08 14.59
N GLY A 355 0.20 8.30 13.76
CA GLY A 355 -0.46 7.04 14.11
C GLY A 355 0.39 6.18 15.04
N ASP A 356 1.43 5.61 14.48
CA ASP A 356 2.32 4.67 15.18
C ASP A 356 3.18 5.30 16.27
N TYR A 357 3.56 6.58 16.15
CA TYR A 357 4.39 7.26 17.15
C TYR A 357 3.75 7.21 18.56
N VAL A 358 2.50 7.64 18.66
CA VAL A 358 1.73 7.76 19.92
C VAL A 358 1.24 6.40 20.45
N ALA A 359 1.25 5.36 19.60
CA ALA A 359 0.87 4.00 19.99
C ALA A 359 2.06 3.11 20.39
N LYS A 360 3.22 3.28 19.72
CA LYS A 360 4.34 2.32 19.76
C LYS A 360 5.70 2.92 20.16
N ILE A 361 5.92 4.24 20.00
CA ILE A 361 7.26 4.85 20.13
C ILE A 361 7.40 5.71 21.39
N ASP A 362 6.44 6.60 21.66
CA ASP A 362 6.19 7.21 22.96
C ASP A 362 4.70 6.98 23.29
N PRO A 363 4.35 5.82 23.88
CA PRO A 363 2.97 5.44 24.06
C PRO A 363 2.21 6.40 24.98
N LEU A 364 0.97 6.71 24.61
CA LEU A 364 0.04 7.49 25.41
C LEU A 364 -0.08 6.91 26.84
N LYS A 365 0.05 7.76 27.86
CA LYS A 365 -0.06 7.37 29.27
C LYS A 365 -1.42 7.80 29.80
N LYS A 366 -2.00 7.01 30.72
CA LYS A 366 -3.34 7.27 31.26
C LYS A 366 -3.44 8.69 31.86
N GLY A 367 -4.35 9.49 31.32
CA GLY A 367 -4.56 10.89 31.69
C GLY A 367 -3.80 11.92 30.83
N GLU A 368 -3.02 11.48 29.85
CA GLU A 368 -2.58 12.32 28.72
C GLU A 368 -3.68 12.36 27.65
N THR A 369 -3.86 13.50 26.96
CA THR A 369 -4.78 13.62 25.82
C THR A 369 -4.05 13.25 24.53
N HIS A 370 -4.61 12.30 23.78
CA HIS A 370 -4.09 11.92 22.46
C HIS A 370 -4.13 13.12 21.47
N PRO A 371 -3.12 13.31 20.59
CA PRO A 371 -3.04 14.49 19.71
C PRO A 371 -4.29 14.79 18.88
N VAL A 372 -4.97 13.77 18.34
CA VAL A 372 -6.19 13.99 17.53
C VAL A 372 -7.28 14.66 18.38
N TYR A 373 -7.39 14.28 19.65
CA TYR A 373 -8.31 14.90 20.59
C TYR A 373 -7.80 16.23 21.15
N LYS A 374 -6.48 16.49 21.21
CA LYS A 374 -5.99 17.86 21.46
C LYS A 374 -6.50 18.83 20.39
N ALA A 375 -6.42 18.43 19.12
CA ALA A 375 -6.93 19.20 17.99
C ALA A 375 -8.47 19.31 18.01
N MET A 376 -9.19 18.18 18.08
CA MET A 376 -10.67 18.18 18.02
C MET A 376 -11.32 18.86 19.23
N ASN A 377 -10.70 18.84 20.40
CA ASN A 377 -11.20 19.54 21.59
C ASN A 377 -11.19 21.08 21.46
N LEU A 378 -10.56 21.64 20.42
CA LEU A 378 -10.59 23.07 20.08
C LEU A 378 -11.71 23.43 19.09
N LEU A 379 -12.47 22.43 18.62
CA LEU A 379 -13.46 22.58 17.54
C LEU A 379 -14.90 22.34 18.01
N ASP A 380 -15.16 22.18 19.31
CA ASP A 380 -16.51 21.99 19.88
C ASP A 380 -17.37 20.98 19.08
N TYR A 381 -16.91 19.72 19.02
CA TYR A 381 -17.70 18.60 18.47
C TYR A 381 -18.89 18.27 19.39
N ASP A 382 -20.04 17.93 18.80
CA ASP A 382 -21.26 17.53 19.53
C ASP A 382 -21.28 16.02 19.83
N ALA A 383 -20.71 15.18 18.95
CA ALA A 383 -20.49 13.74 19.15
C ALA A 383 -19.49 13.17 18.12
N GLY A 384 -18.94 11.99 18.39
CA GLY A 384 -18.13 11.21 17.45
C GLY A 384 -18.57 9.74 17.34
N ASN A 385 -18.23 9.06 16.25
CA ASN A 385 -18.47 7.62 16.03
C ASN A 385 -17.16 6.83 15.90
N ILE A 386 -17.22 5.53 16.18
CA ILE A 386 -16.08 4.61 16.09
C ILE A 386 -15.97 4.04 14.66
N GLY A 387 -14.80 4.20 14.04
CA GLY A 387 -14.42 3.54 12.79
C GLY A 387 -13.66 2.21 13.01
N ASN A 388 -13.10 1.63 11.95
CA ASN A 388 -12.29 0.40 12.04
C ASN A 388 -10.89 0.67 12.58
N HIS A 389 -10.26 1.78 12.17
CA HIS A 389 -8.88 2.12 12.57
C HIS A 389 -8.75 2.48 14.06
N GLU A 390 -9.87 2.71 14.75
CA GLU A 390 -9.94 2.78 16.21
C GLU A 390 -9.58 1.46 16.92
N PHE A 391 -9.78 0.30 16.29
CA PHE A 391 -9.52 -0.99 16.93
C PHE A 391 -8.08 -1.50 16.79
N ASN A 392 -7.30 -0.94 15.85
CA ASN A 392 -5.98 -1.44 15.44
C ASN A 392 -4.92 -1.54 16.56
N TYR A 393 -5.07 -0.80 17.66
CA TYR A 393 -4.17 -0.85 18.82
C TYR A 393 -4.80 -1.51 20.06
N GLY A 394 -5.97 -2.11 19.91
CA GLY A 394 -6.70 -2.82 20.96
C GLY A 394 -7.59 -1.93 21.82
N LEU A 395 -8.66 -2.53 22.38
CA LEU A 395 -9.67 -1.84 23.20
C LEU A 395 -9.08 -1.07 24.38
N ASP A 396 -8.05 -1.60 25.07
CA ASP A 396 -7.37 -0.92 26.18
C ASP A 396 -6.71 0.41 25.75
N PHE A 397 -6.27 0.52 24.50
CA PHE A 397 -5.72 1.77 23.96
C PHE A 397 -6.85 2.70 23.49
N LEU A 398 -7.86 2.15 22.79
CA LEU A 398 -9.03 2.91 22.34
C LEU A 398 -9.77 3.58 23.51
N ASP A 399 -10.10 2.84 24.56
CA ASP A 399 -10.77 3.41 25.74
C ASP A 399 -9.89 4.48 26.43
N MET A 400 -8.56 4.37 26.33
CA MET A 400 -7.62 5.36 26.86
C MET A 400 -7.48 6.61 25.98
N THR A 401 -7.58 6.50 24.65
CA THR A 401 -7.65 7.69 23.79
C THR A 401 -8.98 8.42 23.98
N LEU A 402 -10.10 7.67 24.07
CA LEU A 402 -11.44 8.20 24.29
C LEU A 402 -11.61 8.91 25.64
N GLU A 403 -10.87 8.53 26.68
CA GLU A 403 -10.78 9.31 27.95
C GLU A 403 -10.30 10.77 27.73
N GLY A 404 -9.67 11.08 26.59
CA GLY A 404 -9.17 12.41 26.23
C GLY A 404 -10.14 13.32 25.47
N ALA A 405 -11.30 12.83 25.04
CA ALA A 405 -12.28 13.62 24.27
C ALA A 405 -13.22 14.42 25.18
N ASN A 406 -13.43 15.70 24.87
CA ASN A 406 -14.40 16.57 25.58
C ASN A 406 -15.87 16.31 25.17
N PHE A 407 -16.09 15.45 24.18
CA PHE A 407 -17.37 15.18 23.51
C PHE A 407 -17.66 13.67 23.49
N PRO A 408 -18.95 13.25 23.45
CA PRO A 408 -19.32 11.85 23.58
C PRO A 408 -19.05 11.04 22.31
N TYR A 409 -18.33 9.92 22.45
CA TYR A 409 -18.31 8.87 21.43
C TYR A 409 -19.49 7.90 21.57
N ILE A 410 -19.99 7.44 20.43
CA ILE A 410 -21.11 6.49 20.33
C ILE A 410 -20.82 5.39 19.30
N ASN A 411 -21.41 4.21 19.50
CA ASN A 411 -21.53 3.17 18.48
C ASN A 411 -22.64 2.17 18.87
N ALA A 412 -23.58 1.91 17.97
CA ALA A 412 -24.78 1.12 18.23
C ALA A 412 -24.64 -0.39 17.98
N ASN A 413 -23.67 -0.81 17.16
CA ASN A 413 -23.60 -2.19 16.66
C ASN A 413 -22.45 -3.03 17.23
N VAL A 414 -21.54 -2.45 18.01
CA VAL A 414 -20.58 -3.21 18.83
C VAL A 414 -21.18 -3.53 20.22
N TYR A 415 -21.10 -4.80 20.60
CA TYR A 415 -21.58 -5.37 21.84
C TYR A 415 -20.44 -6.08 22.58
N VAL A 416 -20.55 -6.20 23.90
CA VAL A 416 -19.67 -7.05 24.72
C VAL A 416 -19.94 -8.51 24.37
N ASP A 417 -18.89 -9.29 24.13
CA ASP A 417 -18.99 -10.75 24.03
C ASP A 417 -19.18 -11.33 25.44
N ASP A 418 -20.35 -11.91 25.75
CA ASP A 418 -20.60 -12.65 26.99
C ASP A 418 -20.69 -14.18 26.81
N GLY A 419 -20.40 -14.68 25.60
CA GLY A 419 -20.17 -16.10 25.32
C GLY A 419 -21.42 -16.97 25.17
N ASP A 420 -22.60 -16.39 24.90
CA ASP A 420 -23.81 -17.13 24.52
C ASP A 420 -24.54 -16.52 23.29
N ASP A 421 -25.56 -17.24 22.78
CA ASP A 421 -26.32 -16.88 21.57
C ASP A 421 -27.65 -16.13 21.86
N ASP A 422 -27.92 -15.70 23.11
CA ASP A 422 -29.19 -15.08 23.51
C ASP A 422 -29.18 -13.55 23.32
N GLU A 423 -29.58 -13.08 22.13
CA GLU A 423 -29.68 -11.65 21.79
C GLU A 423 -30.58 -10.79 22.71
N THR A 424 -31.24 -11.39 23.72
CA THR A 424 -32.00 -10.66 24.74
C THR A 424 -31.16 -10.27 25.97
N ASN A 425 -29.97 -10.86 26.17
CA ASN A 425 -29.03 -10.52 27.25
C ASN A 425 -28.02 -9.40 26.86
N ASP A 426 -27.90 -9.17 25.54
CA ASP A 426 -26.91 -8.35 24.82
C ASP A 426 -26.66 -6.97 25.44
N LYS A 427 -25.39 -6.58 25.55
CA LYS A 427 -24.98 -5.25 26.05
C LYS A 427 -24.06 -4.58 25.05
N ASN A 428 -24.42 -3.38 24.59
CA ASN A 428 -23.51 -2.55 23.81
C ASN A 428 -22.22 -2.28 24.58
N TYR A 429 -21.07 -2.29 23.88
CA TYR A 429 -19.78 -1.91 24.47
C TYR A 429 -19.74 -0.38 24.70
N PHE A 430 -20.06 0.37 23.64
CA PHE A 430 -20.15 1.83 23.66
C PHE A 430 -21.57 2.30 24.03
N THR A 431 -21.74 3.62 24.18
CA THR A 431 -23.10 4.20 24.22
C THR A 431 -23.73 4.09 22.83
N PRO A 432 -24.90 3.45 22.64
CA PRO A 432 -25.39 3.15 21.29
C PRO A 432 -25.83 4.40 20.51
N TYR A 433 -26.40 5.38 21.20
CA TYR A 433 -26.82 6.65 20.63
C TYR A 433 -26.90 7.72 21.73
N LYS A 434 -26.92 8.98 21.33
CA LYS A 434 -27.20 10.12 22.20
C LYS A 434 -28.47 10.83 21.77
N ILE A 435 -29.14 11.51 22.69
CA ILE A 435 -30.09 12.58 22.38
C ILE A 435 -29.52 13.85 22.98
N LEU A 436 -29.29 14.85 22.13
CA LEU A 436 -28.70 16.14 22.45
C LEU A 436 -29.81 17.20 22.52
N ASP A 437 -29.89 17.92 23.63
CA ASP A 437 -30.83 19.03 23.81
C ASP A 437 -30.20 20.32 23.26
N LYS A 438 -30.16 20.45 21.92
CA LYS A 438 -29.53 21.59 21.24
C LYS A 438 -30.46 22.80 21.32
N LYS A 439 -29.93 23.92 21.83
CA LYS A 439 -30.56 25.25 21.74
C LYS A 439 -30.38 25.78 20.33
N VAL A 440 -31.46 26.33 19.78
CA VAL A 440 -31.53 26.87 18.41
C VAL A 440 -32.29 28.18 18.42
N THR A 441 -32.00 29.07 17.46
CA THR A 441 -32.63 30.38 17.30
C THR A 441 -33.27 30.50 15.92
N ASP A 442 -34.57 30.78 15.90
CA ASP A 442 -35.35 30.86 14.66
C ASP A 442 -35.09 32.13 13.82
N GLU A 443 -35.75 32.22 12.67
CA GLU A 443 -35.72 33.41 11.81
C GLU A 443 -36.16 34.69 12.54
N SER A 444 -37.09 34.58 13.50
CA SER A 444 -37.61 35.70 14.29
C SER A 444 -36.71 36.12 15.47
N GLY A 445 -35.65 35.35 15.75
CA GLY A 445 -34.74 35.59 16.87
C GLY A 445 -35.22 35.00 18.20
N LYS A 446 -36.14 34.02 18.17
CA LYS A 446 -36.65 33.32 19.36
C LYS A 446 -35.87 32.03 19.57
N GLU A 447 -35.47 31.76 20.82
CA GLU A 447 -34.92 30.46 21.21
C GLU A 447 -35.99 29.35 21.24
N HIS A 448 -35.59 28.17 20.78
CA HIS A 448 -36.28 26.89 20.98
C HIS A 448 -35.24 25.84 21.45
N THR A 449 -35.67 24.58 21.60
CA THR A 449 -34.78 23.46 21.90
C THR A 449 -35.23 22.26 21.09
N ILE A 450 -34.29 21.65 20.37
CA ILE A 450 -34.52 20.49 19.51
C ILE A 450 -33.76 19.30 20.10
N LYS A 451 -34.43 18.15 20.14
CA LYS A 451 -33.83 16.88 20.61
C LYS A 451 -33.21 16.15 19.43
N VAL A 452 -31.93 16.39 19.19
CA VAL A 452 -31.18 15.77 18.10
C VAL A 452 -30.71 14.39 18.56
N GLY A 453 -31.32 13.33 18.04
CA GLY A 453 -30.83 11.97 18.19
C GLY A 453 -29.60 11.77 17.29
N VAL A 454 -28.52 11.19 17.81
CA VAL A 454 -27.30 10.88 17.04
C VAL A 454 -26.95 9.42 17.29
N ILE A 455 -26.77 8.63 16.23
CA ILE A 455 -26.51 7.18 16.30
C ILE A 455 -25.35 6.78 15.38
N GLY A 456 -24.37 6.05 15.92
CA GLY A 456 -23.14 5.65 15.23
C GLY A 456 -23.09 4.16 14.88
N PHE A 457 -22.34 3.79 13.85
CA PHE A 457 -22.15 2.40 13.40
C PHE A 457 -20.75 2.17 12.83
N VAL A 458 -20.28 0.92 12.82
CA VAL A 458 -18.97 0.50 12.25
C VAL A 458 -19.17 -0.76 11.40
N PRO A 459 -18.34 -1.07 10.39
CA PRO A 459 -18.55 -2.26 9.55
C PRO A 459 -18.38 -3.53 10.41
N PRO A 460 -19.30 -4.50 10.39
CA PRO A 460 -19.17 -5.73 11.19
C PRO A 460 -17.88 -6.52 10.93
N GLN A 461 -17.26 -6.27 9.79
CA GLN A 461 -15.96 -6.75 9.34
C GLN A 461 -14.79 -6.40 10.29
N VAL A 462 -14.94 -5.45 11.23
CA VAL A 462 -13.92 -5.24 12.29
C VAL A 462 -13.64 -6.52 13.08
N MET A 463 -14.62 -7.42 13.23
CA MET A 463 -14.41 -8.72 13.88
C MET A 463 -13.51 -9.67 13.09
N GLN A 464 -13.26 -9.38 11.80
CA GLN A 464 -12.37 -10.13 10.91
C GLN A 464 -11.02 -9.40 10.78
N TRP A 465 -11.04 -8.10 10.50
CA TRP A 465 -9.84 -7.25 10.35
C TRP A 465 -9.03 -7.15 11.65
N ASP A 466 -9.72 -6.99 12.78
CA ASP A 466 -9.16 -6.76 14.11
C ASP A 466 -9.42 -7.93 15.07
N SER A 467 -9.62 -9.17 14.57
CA SER A 467 -9.84 -10.37 15.40
C SER A 467 -8.83 -10.49 16.56
N ALA A 468 -7.53 -10.28 16.29
CA ALA A 468 -6.47 -10.33 17.31
C ALA A 468 -6.64 -9.30 18.45
N ASN A 469 -7.35 -8.19 18.18
CA ASN A 469 -7.67 -7.13 19.14
C ASN A 469 -9.02 -7.35 19.83
N LEU A 470 -9.98 -8.04 19.19
CA LEU A 470 -11.41 -8.01 19.56
C LEU A 470 -12.03 -9.35 19.96
N GLU A 471 -11.50 -10.48 19.48
CA GLU A 471 -12.06 -11.82 19.69
C GLU A 471 -12.13 -12.18 21.20
N GLY A 472 -13.27 -12.72 21.65
CA GLY A 472 -13.51 -13.04 23.06
C GLY A 472 -13.71 -11.82 23.98
N LYS A 473 -13.97 -10.63 23.40
CA LYS A 473 -14.18 -9.37 24.14
C LYS A 473 -15.42 -8.61 23.65
N VAL A 474 -15.59 -8.54 22.33
CA VAL A 474 -16.71 -7.86 21.67
C VAL A 474 -17.21 -8.65 20.47
N ILE A 475 -18.43 -8.34 20.02
CA ILE A 475 -19.01 -8.77 18.75
C ILE A 475 -19.61 -7.56 18.02
N ALA A 476 -19.58 -7.56 16.69
CA ALA A 476 -20.23 -6.54 15.87
C ALA A 476 -21.45 -7.13 15.14
N LYS A 477 -22.59 -6.43 15.21
CA LYS A 477 -23.88 -6.87 14.63
C LYS A 477 -24.26 -6.06 13.40
N ASP A 478 -25.21 -6.57 12.62
CA ASP A 478 -25.69 -5.95 11.37
C ASP A 478 -26.17 -4.51 11.59
N ILE A 479 -25.67 -3.59 10.77
CA ILE A 479 -25.95 -2.14 10.86
C ILE A 479 -27.44 -1.87 10.67
N ILE A 480 -28.09 -2.54 9.70
CA ILE A 480 -29.47 -2.27 9.30
C ILE A 480 -30.47 -2.84 10.33
N ALA A 481 -30.20 -4.02 10.86
CA ALA A 481 -30.96 -4.60 11.97
C ALA A 481 -30.82 -3.77 13.24
N THR A 482 -29.60 -3.31 13.54
CA THR A 482 -29.31 -2.45 14.70
C THR A 482 -29.99 -1.07 14.58
N ALA A 483 -30.00 -0.47 13.40
CA ALA A 483 -30.76 0.75 13.15
C ALA A 483 -32.27 0.53 13.35
N LYS A 484 -32.83 -0.56 12.82
CA LYS A 484 -34.25 -0.93 13.02
C LYS A 484 -34.59 -1.20 14.50
N LYS A 485 -33.62 -1.63 15.32
CA LYS A 485 -33.73 -1.79 16.79
C LYS A 485 -33.76 -0.44 17.52
N PHE A 486 -32.87 0.49 17.19
CA PHE A 486 -32.68 1.73 17.97
C PHE A 486 -33.41 2.97 17.47
N ILE A 487 -33.61 3.17 16.17
CA ILE A 487 -34.33 4.35 15.63
C ILE A 487 -35.75 4.52 16.24
N PRO A 488 -36.56 3.45 16.42
CA PRO A 488 -37.85 3.57 17.11
C PRO A 488 -37.72 3.93 18.61
N LYS A 489 -36.64 3.51 19.27
CA LYS A 489 -36.36 3.80 20.69
C LYS A 489 -35.99 5.27 20.87
N MET A 490 -35.14 5.82 19.99
CA MET A 490 -34.79 7.24 19.94
C MET A 490 -36.04 8.13 19.73
N LYS A 491 -36.90 7.77 18.76
CA LYS A 491 -38.21 8.42 18.55
C LYS A 491 -39.10 8.36 19.82
N ALA A 492 -39.13 7.23 20.52
CA ALA A 492 -39.93 7.05 21.74
C ALA A 492 -39.38 7.81 22.97
N GLU A 493 -38.06 8.00 23.05
CA GLU A 493 -37.38 8.80 24.06
C GLU A 493 -37.42 10.32 23.75
N GLY A 494 -37.99 10.69 22.60
CA GLY A 494 -38.32 12.07 22.25
C GLY A 494 -37.31 12.76 21.35
N ALA A 495 -36.53 12.03 20.55
CA ALA A 495 -35.77 12.64 19.45
C ALA A 495 -36.73 13.28 18.44
N ASP A 496 -36.51 14.56 18.13
CA ASP A 496 -37.24 15.36 17.14
C ASP A 496 -36.74 15.07 15.72
N ILE A 497 -35.41 15.03 15.56
CA ILE A 497 -34.70 14.60 14.35
C ILE A 497 -33.64 13.57 14.73
N ILE A 498 -33.27 12.68 13.80
CA ILE A 498 -32.20 11.69 14.00
C ILE A 498 -31.14 11.80 12.91
N VAL A 499 -29.90 12.03 13.32
CA VAL A 499 -28.69 11.98 12.50
C VAL A 499 -28.06 10.59 12.67
N ALA A 500 -27.79 9.89 11.57
CA ALA A 500 -26.94 8.71 11.59
C ALA A 500 -25.52 9.10 11.18
N ILE A 501 -24.53 8.63 11.93
CA ILE A 501 -23.11 8.78 11.62
C ILE A 501 -22.45 7.39 11.48
N PRO A 502 -22.69 6.69 10.35
CA PRO A 502 -22.13 5.36 10.12
C PRO A 502 -20.72 5.46 9.51
N HIS A 503 -19.74 4.84 10.15
CA HIS A 503 -18.51 4.47 9.48
C HIS A 503 -18.83 3.25 8.61
N SER A 504 -19.30 3.51 7.38
CA SER A 504 -19.84 2.53 6.44
C SER A 504 -20.09 3.25 5.11
N GLY A 505 -19.62 2.70 3.99
CA GLY A 505 -19.74 3.33 2.68
C GLY A 505 -21.10 3.13 2.01
N PHE A 506 -21.17 3.58 0.76
CA PHE A 506 -22.31 3.35 -0.15
C PHE A 506 -21.95 2.35 -1.25
N GLU A 507 -22.73 1.28 -1.36
CA GLU A 507 -22.69 0.35 -2.50
C GLU A 507 -24.07 0.16 -3.14
N ASP A 508 -24.08 0.07 -4.48
CA ASP A 508 -25.26 -0.29 -5.28
C ASP A 508 -25.24 -1.78 -5.69
N ILE A 509 -25.17 -2.64 -4.67
CA ILE A 509 -25.30 -4.10 -4.81
C ILE A 509 -26.50 -4.61 -4.00
N PRO A 510 -26.99 -5.84 -4.21
CA PRO A 510 -28.06 -6.43 -3.39
C PRO A 510 -27.65 -6.51 -1.91
N GLN A 511 -28.54 -6.16 -0.99
CA GLN A 511 -28.26 -6.21 0.45
C GLN A 511 -27.89 -7.64 0.89
N THR A 512 -26.78 -7.76 1.62
CA THR A 512 -26.36 -8.97 2.35
C THR A 512 -26.52 -8.77 3.86
N ASP A 513 -26.50 -9.87 4.62
CA ASP A 513 -26.35 -9.81 6.07
C ASP A 513 -24.92 -9.35 6.42
N LEU A 514 -24.77 -8.54 7.49
CA LEU A 514 -23.48 -7.98 7.92
C LEU A 514 -22.78 -7.13 6.84
N MET A 515 -23.54 -6.43 6.00
CA MET A 515 -23.02 -5.64 4.89
C MET A 515 -22.11 -4.49 5.38
N GLU A 516 -20.90 -4.41 4.81
CA GLU A 516 -19.86 -3.41 5.10
C GLU A 516 -20.30 -2.00 4.72
N ASN A 517 -20.67 -1.80 3.44
CA ASN A 517 -21.03 -0.52 2.83
C ASN A 517 -22.55 -0.35 2.71
N SER A 518 -23.16 -0.15 3.88
CA SER A 518 -24.59 -0.31 4.13
C SER A 518 -25.47 0.91 3.84
N VAL A 519 -24.91 2.08 3.49
CA VAL A 519 -25.64 3.37 3.48
C VAL A 519 -26.83 3.40 2.52
N LEU A 520 -26.77 2.69 1.38
CA LEU A 520 -27.90 2.53 0.47
C LEU A 520 -29.12 1.90 1.15
N TYR A 521 -28.92 1.04 2.15
CA TYR A 521 -29.97 0.35 2.90
C TYR A 521 -30.27 1.02 4.24
N LEU A 522 -29.30 1.71 4.85
CA LEU A 522 -29.51 2.48 6.08
C LEU A 522 -30.43 3.69 5.84
N SER A 523 -30.27 4.37 4.71
CA SER A 523 -31.18 5.44 4.23
C SER A 523 -32.62 4.98 3.99
N GLN A 524 -32.91 3.66 3.98
CA GLN A 524 -34.27 3.12 3.90
C GLN A 524 -34.89 2.85 5.29
N VAL A 525 -34.17 3.11 6.39
CA VAL A 525 -34.67 2.91 7.76
C VAL A 525 -35.51 4.12 8.21
N GLU A 526 -36.82 3.91 8.36
CA GLU A 526 -37.79 4.98 8.61
C GLU A 526 -37.52 5.74 9.92
N GLY A 527 -36.99 6.96 9.79
CA GLY A 527 -36.76 7.87 10.91
C GLY A 527 -35.40 8.55 10.95
N ILE A 528 -34.46 8.15 10.11
CA ILE A 528 -33.22 8.89 9.89
C ILE A 528 -33.54 10.14 9.06
N ASN A 529 -33.02 11.29 9.48
CA ASN A 529 -33.23 12.60 8.86
C ASN A 529 -32.00 13.14 8.13
N ALA A 530 -30.81 12.69 8.50
CA ALA A 530 -29.54 12.98 7.83
C ALA A 530 -28.54 11.83 8.06
N ILE A 531 -27.61 11.65 7.12
CA ILE A 531 -26.52 10.67 7.22
C ILE A 531 -25.17 11.36 6.94
N LEU A 532 -24.21 11.27 7.85
CA LEU A 532 -22.82 11.67 7.58
C LEU A 532 -21.96 10.41 7.63
N PHE A 533 -21.54 9.93 6.47
CA PHE A 533 -20.92 8.62 6.29
C PHE A 533 -19.47 8.70 5.83
N GLY A 534 -18.85 7.55 5.60
CA GLY A 534 -17.42 7.39 5.36
C GLY A 534 -17.08 5.95 5.01
N HIS A 535 -15.94 5.45 5.51
CA HIS A 535 -15.30 4.16 5.24
C HIS A 535 -14.81 3.97 3.81
N ALA A 536 -15.55 4.45 2.81
CA ALA A 536 -15.19 4.26 1.41
C ALA A 536 -14.14 5.26 0.90
N HIS A 537 -13.72 6.28 1.67
CA HIS A 537 -12.84 7.37 1.23
C HIS A 537 -13.35 8.01 -0.09
N LYS A 538 -14.64 8.34 -0.17
CA LYS A 538 -15.25 9.01 -1.34
C LYS A 538 -15.84 10.37 -0.94
N VAL A 539 -16.06 11.19 -1.96
CA VAL A 539 -16.72 12.48 -1.82
C VAL A 539 -18.17 12.30 -2.26
N PHE A 540 -19.14 12.44 -1.35
CA PHE A 540 -20.57 12.46 -1.67
C PHE A 540 -21.19 13.77 -1.17
N PRO A 541 -21.98 14.49 -1.99
CA PRO A 541 -22.34 14.19 -3.39
C PRO A 541 -21.20 14.51 -4.38
N SER A 542 -21.01 13.62 -5.36
CA SER A 542 -20.09 13.85 -6.50
C SER A 542 -20.50 13.04 -7.75
N ALA A 543 -19.79 13.26 -8.86
CA ALA A 543 -20.05 12.60 -10.14
C ALA A 543 -19.90 11.06 -10.09
N ASP A 544 -19.09 10.51 -9.19
CA ASP A 544 -18.85 9.07 -9.05
C ASP A 544 -20.13 8.28 -8.67
N PHE A 545 -21.11 8.98 -8.10
CA PHE A 545 -22.41 8.45 -7.69
C PHE A 545 -23.53 8.71 -8.71
N ALA A 546 -23.20 9.26 -9.89
CA ALA A 546 -24.19 9.55 -10.92
C ALA A 546 -24.89 8.28 -11.44
N GLY A 547 -26.22 8.27 -11.39
CA GLY A 547 -27.04 7.15 -11.86
C GLY A 547 -27.07 5.93 -10.94
N LYS A 548 -26.43 5.96 -9.77
CA LYS A 548 -26.57 4.91 -8.74
C LYS A 548 -28.00 4.90 -8.19
N LYS A 549 -28.48 3.72 -7.79
CA LYS A 549 -29.80 3.54 -7.18
C LYS A 549 -30.00 4.43 -5.96
N GLY A 550 -31.15 5.09 -5.90
CA GLY A 550 -31.54 5.94 -4.77
C GLY A 550 -30.83 7.29 -4.68
N VAL A 551 -29.77 7.53 -5.45
CA VAL A 551 -29.01 8.80 -5.40
C VAL A 551 -29.71 9.90 -6.18
N ASP A 552 -29.91 11.05 -5.53
CA ASP A 552 -30.24 12.33 -6.16
C ASP A 552 -29.07 13.30 -5.89
N LEU A 553 -28.25 13.54 -6.93
CA LEU A 553 -27.08 14.42 -6.84
C LEU A 553 -27.42 15.91 -6.83
N GLU A 554 -28.57 16.32 -7.35
CA GLU A 554 -28.98 17.74 -7.34
C GLU A 554 -29.35 18.18 -5.92
N LYS A 555 -29.80 17.23 -5.09
CA LYS A 555 -30.16 17.43 -3.67
C LYS A 555 -29.16 16.87 -2.67
N GLY A 556 -28.19 16.08 -3.12
CA GLY A 556 -27.28 15.31 -2.24
C GLY A 556 -28.02 14.36 -1.29
N THR A 557 -28.99 13.60 -1.82
CA THR A 557 -29.75 12.63 -1.01
C THR A 557 -29.57 11.19 -1.49
N ILE A 558 -29.71 10.25 -0.55
CA ILE A 558 -29.76 8.81 -0.82
C ILE A 558 -31.11 8.31 -0.33
N ASN A 559 -31.91 7.75 -1.24
CA ASN A 559 -33.32 7.41 -1.04
C ASN A 559 -34.21 8.57 -0.52
N GLY A 560 -33.80 9.82 -0.76
CA GLY A 560 -34.47 11.02 -0.23
C GLY A 560 -34.02 11.44 1.17
N VAL A 561 -33.04 10.76 1.78
CA VAL A 561 -32.39 11.20 3.03
C VAL A 561 -31.14 12.02 2.69
N PRO A 562 -31.01 13.27 3.15
CA PRO A 562 -29.79 14.08 3.03
C PRO A 562 -28.57 13.30 3.55
N SER A 563 -27.55 13.15 2.72
CA SER A 563 -26.41 12.29 3.02
C SER A 563 -25.11 12.94 2.54
N VAL A 564 -24.02 12.88 3.32
CA VAL A 564 -22.72 13.45 2.93
C VAL A 564 -21.57 12.49 3.29
N GLU A 565 -20.56 12.40 2.42
CA GLU A 565 -19.31 11.67 2.67
C GLU A 565 -18.16 12.67 2.38
N PRO A 566 -17.39 13.11 3.39
CA PRO A 566 -16.52 14.27 3.27
C PRO A 566 -15.09 13.91 2.84
N GLY A 567 -14.93 13.00 1.89
CA GLY A 567 -13.62 12.55 1.43
C GLY A 567 -12.84 11.87 2.55
N PHE A 568 -11.55 12.17 2.66
CA PHE A 568 -10.64 11.50 3.60
C PHE A 568 -9.48 12.43 4.02
N TRP A 569 -8.84 12.12 5.14
CA TRP A 569 -7.69 12.88 5.69
C TRP A 569 -7.99 14.36 5.99
N GLY A 570 -9.28 14.73 6.08
CA GLY A 570 -9.74 16.12 6.22
C GLY A 570 -9.67 16.96 4.93
N ASP A 571 -9.60 16.34 3.74
CA ASP A 571 -9.56 17.06 2.46
C ASP A 571 -10.86 17.82 2.12
N HIS A 572 -12.01 17.39 2.69
CA HIS A 572 -13.28 18.13 2.66
C HIS A 572 -13.89 18.30 4.06
N LEU A 573 -14.84 19.23 4.17
CA LEU A 573 -15.83 19.30 5.25
C LEU A 573 -17.20 18.90 4.69
N GLY A 574 -17.90 17.97 5.34
CA GLY A 574 -19.26 17.61 4.98
C GLY A 574 -20.26 18.57 5.62
N ILE A 575 -21.23 19.04 4.85
CA ILE A 575 -22.26 19.98 5.31
C ILE A 575 -23.63 19.51 4.82
N ILE A 576 -24.58 19.43 5.75
CA ILE A 576 -26.01 19.19 5.49
C ILE A 576 -26.80 20.34 6.14
N ASP A 577 -27.27 21.27 5.31
CA ASP A 577 -28.26 22.27 5.70
C ASP A 577 -29.64 21.59 5.84
N LEU A 578 -30.27 21.67 7.01
CA LEU A 578 -31.67 21.23 7.20
C LEU A 578 -32.58 22.43 7.48
N ASP A 579 -33.54 22.66 6.58
CA ASP A 579 -34.70 23.52 6.84
C ASP A 579 -35.66 22.77 7.77
N LEU A 580 -35.85 23.25 9.00
CA LEU A 580 -36.73 22.64 10.00
C LEU A 580 -38.01 23.46 10.19
N GLU A 581 -39.16 22.80 10.15
CA GLU A 581 -40.48 23.41 10.43
C GLU A 581 -41.15 22.78 11.65
N LEU A 582 -41.66 23.63 12.55
CA LEU A 582 -42.44 23.21 13.72
C LEU A 582 -43.91 23.00 13.32
N VAL A 583 -44.27 21.75 13.00
CA VAL A 583 -45.62 21.37 12.56
C VAL A 583 -46.32 20.55 13.64
N ASP A 584 -47.49 21.01 14.09
CA ASP A 584 -48.28 20.41 15.19
C ASP A 584 -47.49 20.23 16.51
N GLY A 585 -46.49 21.08 16.75
CA GLY A 585 -45.62 21.00 17.93
C GLY A 585 -44.52 19.94 17.84
N LYS A 586 -44.19 19.47 16.62
CA LYS A 586 -43.03 18.61 16.34
C LYS A 586 -42.20 19.21 15.21
N TRP A 587 -40.88 19.13 15.32
CA TRP A 587 -39.99 19.50 14.24
C TRP A 587 -40.03 18.46 13.11
N LYS A 588 -39.84 18.93 11.88
CA LYS A 588 -39.72 18.12 10.67
C LYS A 588 -38.75 18.79 9.72
N VAL A 589 -37.94 18.00 9.00
CA VAL A 589 -37.22 18.49 7.82
C VAL A 589 -38.25 18.86 6.75
N ALA A 590 -38.17 20.08 6.25
CA ALA A 590 -39.04 20.64 5.21
C ALA A 590 -38.33 20.71 3.85
N ASP A 591 -37.04 21.06 3.85
CA ASP A 591 -36.13 20.96 2.71
C ASP A 591 -34.68 20.75 3.20
N SER A 592 -33.73 20.56 2.29
CA SER A 592 -32.32 20.34 2.63
C SER A 592 -31.38 20.71 1.49
N LYS A 593 -30.18 21.18 1.84
CA LYS A 593 -29.04 21.32 0.91
C LYS A 593 -27.85 20.54 1.46
N VAL A 594 -27.02 19.99 0.58
CA VAL A 594 -25.83 19.21 0.96
C VAL A 594 -24.64 19.62 0.10
N GLU A 595 -23.47 19.73 0.71
CA GLU A 595 -22.19 19.92 0.02
C GLU A 595 -21.04 19.21 0.75
N ALA A 596 -20.07 18.70 -0.01
CA ALA A 596 -18.74 18.37 0.49
C ALA A 596 -17.80 19.50 0.07
N ARG A 597 -17.37 20.31 1.03
CA ARG A 597 -16.65 21.58 0.83
C ARG A 597 -15.13 21.33 0.88
N PRO A 598 -14.39 21.40 -0.25
CA PRO A 598 -12.97 21.06 -0.30
C PRO A 598 -12.06 22.10 0.35
N ILE A 599 -10.94 21.67 0.93
CA ILE A 599 -9.84 22.57 1.35
C ILE A 599 -8.92 22.98 0.18
N TYR A 600 -8.97 22.25 -0.93
CA TYR A 600 -8.02 22.37 -2.05
C TYR A 600 -8.73 22.34 -3.42
N ASP A 601 -8.34 23.25 -4.30
CA ASP A 601 -8.76 23.26 -5.69
C ASP A 601 -7.78 22.41 -6.52
N THR A 602 -8.17 21.18 -6.83
CA THR A 602 -7.34 20.22 -7.59
C THR A 602 -7.10 20.66 -9.04
N ALA A 603 -8.05 21.38 -9.65
CA ALA A 603 -7.94 21.84 -11.04
C ALA A 603 -6.94 23.01 -11.18
N ASN A 604 -7.03 24.01 -10.29
CA ASN A 604 -6.10 25.15 -10.24
C ASN A 604 -4.85 24.89 -9.37
N LYS A 605 -4.78 23.71 -8.73
CA LYS A 605 -3.68 23.24 -7.87
C LYS A 605 -3.34 24.22 -6.74
N LYS A 606 -4.35 24.59 -5.96
CA LYS A 606 -4.28 25.73 -5.04
C LYS A 606 -5.12 25.50 -3.79
N ALA A 607 -4.57 25.79 -2.62
CA ALA A 607 -5.36 25.87 -1.39
C ALA A 607 -6.53 26.87 -1.50
N LEU A 608 -7.69 26.45 -0.99
CA LEU A 608 -8.87 27.28 -0.77
C LEU A 608 -8.86 27.90 0.64
N VAL A 609 -8.13 27.28 1.58
CA VAL A 609 -7.95 27.75 2.96
C VAL A 609 -6.52 27.62 3.47
N ASP A 610 -6.15 28.58 4.32
CA ASP A 610 -4.96 28.52 5.17
C ASP A 610 -5.21 27.56 6.35
N ALA A 611 -4.13 27.04 6.95
CA ALA A 611 -4.20 26.19 8.12
C ALA A 611 -4.50 27.00 9.40
N ASP A 612 -5.33 26.45 10.28
CA ASP A 612 -5.62 27.01 11.58
C ASP A 612 -4.44 26.77 12.54
N GLN A 613 -3.77 27.86 12.93
CA GLN A 613 -2.57 27.80 13.76
C GLN A 613 -2.84 27.26 15.17
N GLU A 614 -4.07 27.37 15.68
CA GLU A 614 -4.44 26.85 17.01
C GLU A 614 -4.40 25.31 17.02
N ILE A 615 -4.80 24.68 15.92
CA ILE A 615 -4.69 23.23 15.70
C ILE A 615 -3.21 22.81 15.55
N VAL A 616 -2.43 23.56 14.75
CA VAL A 616 -0.99 23.28 14.54
C VAL A 616 -0.20 23.38 15.86
N ASP A 617 -0.44 24.42 16.65
CA ASP A 617 0.23 24.65 17.93
C ASP A 617 -0.14 23.57 18.97
N ALA A 618 -1.37 23.03 18.92
CA ALA A 618 -1.87 22.03 19.87
C ALA A 618 -1.23 20.65 19.74
N VAL A 619 -0.72 20.29 18.56
CA VAL A 619 -0.08 18.98 18.27
C VAL A 619 1.41 19.09 17.91
N HIS A 620 1.99 20.29 18.00
CA HIS A 620 3.37 20.60 17.61
C HIS A 620 4.43 19.60 18.12
N ASP A 621 4.37 19.26 19.42
CA ASP A 621 5.40 18.44 20.06
C ASP A 621 5.36 16.98 19.60
N GLU A 622 4.17 16.43 19.32
CA GLU A 622 4.06 15.10 18.72
C GLU A 622 4.30 15.12 17.20
N HIS A 623 3.96 16.21 16.51
CA HIS A 623 4.27 16.41 15.09
C HIS A 623 5.80 16.40 14.83
N GLU A 624 6.59 17.13 15.62
CA GLU A 624 8.07 17.07 15.55
C GLU A 624 8.67 15.76 16.10
N GLY A 625 7.89 15.01 16.91
CA GLY A 625 8.25 13.65 17.36
C GLY A 625 8.03 12.56 16.31
N ALA A 626 7.09 12.75 15.38
CA ALA A 626 6.68 11.77 14.39
C ALA A 626 7.84 11.38 13.43
N PRO A 627 8.21 10.09 13.31
CA PRO A 627 9.34 9.69 12.49
C PRO A 627 8.92 9.34 11.06
N PHE A 628 9.38 10.09 10.04
CA PHE A 628 10.54 9.65 9.24
C PHE A 628 10.93 10.63 8.12
N LYS A 629 12.11 10.38 7.51
CA LYS A 629 12.46 10.82 6.14
C LYS A 629 13.30 9.73 5.47
N ALA A 630 12.91 9.28 4.26
CA ALA A 630 13.48 8.09 3.62
C ALA A 630 14.56 8.40 2.55
N GLY A 631 15.78 8.74 2.99
CA GLY A 631 16.91 8.96 2.09
C GLY A 631 17.51 7.66 1.52
N GLY A 632 18.04 7.72 0.28
CA GLY A 632 19.09 6.78 -0.18
C GLY A 632 18.95 6.13 -1.56
N ARG A 633 17.74 5.98 -2.13
CA ARG A 633 17.55 5.26 -3.43
C ARG A 633 17.64 6.12 -4.70
N SER A 634 17.43 7.43 -4.60
CA SER A 634 17.19 8.32 -5.76
C SER A 634 18.41 9.09 -6.28
N GLY A 635 19.60 8.51 -6.14
CA GLY A 635 20.85 9.07 -6.67
C GLY A 635 21.48 10.16 -5.80
N ALA A 636 22.64 10.66 -6.22
CA ALA A 636 23.52 11.48 -5.39
C ALA A 636 22.93 12.83 -4.96
N SER A 637 21.92 13.36 -5.67
CA SER A 637 21.28 14.65 -5.35
C SER A 637 20.60 14.71 -3.97
N TYR A 638 20.29 13.56 -3.36
CA TYR A 638 19.54 13.44 -2.11
C TYR A 638 20.42 13.61 -0.85
N TYR A 639 20.96 14.82 -0.67
CA TYR A 639 21.61 15.25 0.59
C TYR A 639 20.81 16.36 1.26
N THR A 640 20.61 16.27 2.58
CA THR A 640 20.01 17.35 3.37
C THR A 640 21.08 18.20 4.07
N ASN A 641 20.91 19.52 4.09
CA ASN A 641 21.80 20.43 4.82
C ASN A 641 21.32 20.59 6.27
N ILE A 642 22.02 19.98 7.23
CA ILE A 642 21.69 20.08 8.65
C ILE A 642 22.00 21.49 9.19
N PRO A 643 21.00 22.28 9.63
CA PRO A 643 21.23 23.60 10.20
C PRO A 643 21.81 23.51 11.62
N LYS A 644 22.47 24.57 12.08
CA LYS A 644 23.01 24.67 13.44
C LYS A 644 21.88 24.90 14.45
N GLY A 645 21.39 23.83 15.07
CA GLY A 645 20.34 23.87 16.09
C GLY A 645 20.18 22.54 16.83
N THR A 646 18.99 22.32 17.40
CA THR A 646 18.58 21.01 17.95
C THR A 646 18.54 19.97 16.82
N ILE A 647 18.99 18.74 17.11
CA ILE A 647 19.02 17.65 16.13
C ILE A 647 17.76 16.79 16.30
N ALA A 648 16.87 16.82 15.30
CA ALA A 648 15.75 15.89 15.19
C ALA A 648 16.21 14.54 14.60
N ILE A 649 15.47 13.46 14.86
CA ILE A 649 15.81 12.10 14.42
C ILE A 649 15.93 12.01 12.88
N LYS A 650 15.17 12.84 12.15
CA LYS A 650 15.21 12.99 10.68
C LYS A 650 16.58 13.42 10.10
N ASN A 651 17.52 13.91 10.94
CA ASN A 651 18.81 14.45 10.50
C ASN A 651 19.99 13.44 10.56
N VAL A 652 19.79 12.19 10.98
CA VAL A 652 20.90 11.29 11.37
C VAL A 652 21.44 10.42 10.22
N ALA A 653 20.84 10.48 9.03
CA ALA A 653 21.16 9.59 7.90
C ALA A 653 22.31 10.06 6.98
N ASP A 654 22.73 11.33 7.05
CA ASP A 654 23.52 12.01 6.00
C ASP A 654 25.06 11.78 6.09
N LEU A 655 25.55 10.52 6.16
CA LEU A 655 26.99 10.21 6.23
C LEU A 655 27.53 9.27 5.12
N TYR A 656 28.65 9.73 4.52
CA TYR A 656 29.61 9.06 3.62
C TYR A 656 29.47 9.07 2.08
N VAL A 657 30.65 9.13 1.44
CA VAL A 657 30.96 9.58 0.05
C VAL A 657 32.28 8.91 -0.40
N TYR A 658 32.76 8.99 -1.66
CA TYR A 658 32.58 8.04 -2.77
C TYR A 658 33.97 7.73 -3.43
N PRO A 659 34.10 6.73 -4.35
CA PRO A 659 35.38 6.41 -5.01
C PRO A 659 35.44 6.65 -6.54
N ASN A 660 36.53 7.23 -7.04
CA ASN A 660 36.90 7.20 -8.48
C ASN A 660 38.43 7.06 -8.69
N THR A 661 38.98 7.49 -9.82
CA THR A 661 40.43 7.42 -10.16
C THR A 661 40.92 8.79 -10.59
N ILE A 662 42.14 9.19 -10.23
CA ILE A 662 42.76 10.46 -10.66
C ILE A 662 44.02 10.17 -11.47
N ASP A 663 44.14 10.82 -12.63
CA ASP A 663 45.28 10.71 -13.54
C ASP A 663 46.25 11.88 -13.32
N PRO A 664 47.41 11.68 -12.67
CA PRO A 664 48.38 12.75 -12.40
C PRO A 664 49.16 13.20 -13.65
N ALA A 665 48.88 12.64 -14.83
CA ALA A 665 49.43 13.11 -16.11
C ALA A 665 48.48 14.04 -16.89
N LYS A 666 47.28 14.33 -16.36
CA LYS A 666 46.30 15.27 -16.95
C LYS A 666 46.08 16.46 -16.02
N GLY A 667 46.25 17.69 -16.54
CA GLY A 667 45.83 18.91 -15.84
C GLY A 667 44.35 19.24 -16.08
N GLY A 668 43.78 20.13 -15.26
CA GLY A 668 42.37 20.50 -15.31
C GLY A 668 41.45 19.56 -14.51
N GLN A 669 40.14 19.81 -14.62
CA GLN A 669 39.13 19.22 -13.75
C GLN A 669 39.00 17.69 -13.89
N GLN A 670 39.06 16.96 -12.77
CA GLN A 670 38.85 15.51 -12.69
C GLN A 670 37.86 15.15 -11.57
N GLN A 671 36.82 14.38 -11.90
CA GLN A 671 35.77 13.99 -10.96
C GLN A 671 36.20 12.81 -10.06
N LEU A 672 36.13 12.96 -8.74
CA LEU A 672 36.40 11.88 -7.77
C LEU A 672 35.17 11.00 -7.47
N VAL A 673 34.06 11.19 -8.18
CA VAL A 673 32.83 10.38 -8.03
C VAL A 673 32.59 9.50 -9.25
N ASN A 674 32.52 8.17 -9.06
CA ASN A 674 32.05 7.25 -10.10
C ASN A 674 30.53 7.09 -10.00
N MET A 675 29.79 7.76 -10.90
CA MET A 675 28.32 7.68 -10.94
C MET A 675 27.80 6.30 -11.39
N ASP A 676 28.62 5.49 -12.06
CA ASP A 676 28.28 4.11 -12.47
C ASP A 676 28.52 3.08 -11.34
N PHE A 677 29.09 3.49 -10.20
CA PHE A 677 29.27 2.63 -9.02
C PHE A 677 28.20 2.94 -7.98
N PRO A 678 27.31 1.99 -7.62
CA PRO A 678 26.26 2.24 -6.65
C PRO A 678 26.83 2.69 -5.30
N THR A 679 26.48 3.90 -4.89
CA THR A 679 27.10 4.62 -3.77
C THR A 679 26.99 3.87 -2.44
N TYR A 680 25.86 3.17 -2.22
CA TYR A 680 25.61 2.30 -1.08
C TYR A 680 26.53 1.07 -0.99
N ASN A 681 27.38 0.79 -1.99
CA ASN A 681 28.43 -0.25 -1.94
C ASN A 681 29.82 0.29 -1.56
N PHE A 682 29.93 1.56 -1.18
CA PHE A 682 31.12 2.09 -0.52
C PHE A 682 31.04 1.87 1.00
N ASP A 683 32.16 1.50 1.63
CA ASP A 683 32.31 1.32 3.07
C ASP A 683 33.49 2.14 3.59
N VAL A 684 33.36 2.65 4.81
CA VAL A 684 34.49 3.08 5.64
C VAL A 684 34.60 2.12 6.82
N ILE A 685 35.80 1.58 7.04
CA ILE A 685 36.02 0.58 8.09
C ILE A 685 36.59 1.29 9.32
N ASP A 686 35.74 1.49 10.32
CA ASP A 686 36.12 2.03 11.63
C ASP A 686 37.12 1.11 12.38
N GLY A 687 37.88 1.69 13.31
CA GLY A 687 38.86 0.99 14.14
C GLY A 687 40.19 0.61 13.45
N VAL A 688 40.32 0.83 12.13
CA VAL A 688 41.58 0.65 11.38
C VAL A 688 41.95 1.92 10.62
N THR A 689 43.24 2.26 10.59
CA THR A 689 43.75 3.43 9.86
C THR A 689 44.36 3.02 8.52
N TYR A 690 44.07 3.73 7.42
CA TYR A 690 44.56 3.38 6.08
C TYR A 690 44.63 4.57 5.10
N GLN A 691 45.36 4.40 4.00
CA GLN A 691 45.35 5.36 2.88
C GLN A 691 44.84 4.75 1.58
N ILE A 692 44.19 5.56 0.74
CA ILE A 692 43.69 5.18 -0.59
C ILE A 692 44.50 5.87 -1.69
N ASP A 693 45.30 5.10 -2.41
CA ASP A 693 46.03 5.52 -3.61
C ASP A 693 45.10 5.51 -4.83
N VAL A 694 44.53 6.68 -5.11
CA VAL A 694 43.62 6.92 -6.26
C VAL A 694 44.34 7.05 -7.61
N THR A 695 45.69 6.99 -7.64
CA THR A 695 46.47 6.96 -8.88
C THR A 695 46.60 5.55 -9.46
N GLN A 696 46.46 4.53 -8.61
CA GLN A 696 46.34 3.13 -9.04
C GLN A 696 44.96 2.90 -9.70
N PRO A 697 44.86 2.10 -10.78
CA PRO A 697 43.56 1.70 -11.32
C PRO A 697 42.78 0.85 -10.30
N ALA A 698 41.45 0.80 -10.42
CA ALA A 698 40.62 0.00 -9.53
C ALA A 698 40.90 -1.50 -9.73
N LYS A 699 41.15 -2.24 -8.64
CA LYS A 699 41.40 -3.70 -8.71
C LYS A 699 40.18 -4.48 -9.18
N TYR A 700 39.00 -4.03 -8.76
CA TYR A 700 37.70 -4.65 -9.00
C TYR A 700 36.76 -3.70 -9.76
N ASP A 701 35.79 -4.26 -10.47
CA ASP A 701 34.63 -3.53 -11.00
C ASP A 701 33.49 -3.46 -9.97
N GLY A 702 32.36 -2.84 -10.35
CA GLY A 702 31.14 -2.75 -9.52
C GLY A 702 30.43 -4.09 -9.25
N LYS A 703 30.95 -5.21 -9.75
CA LYS A 703 30.44 -6.58 -9.54
C LYS A 703 31.43 -7.46 -8.75
N ALA A 704 32.49 -6.84 -8.20
CA ALA A 704 33.63 -7.49 -7.57
C ALA A 704 34.49 -8.39 -8.51
N THR A 705 34.35 -8.24 -9.83
CA THR A 705 35.21 -8.92 -10.81
C THR A 705 36.61 -8.31 -10.78
N ILE A 706 37.66 -9.13 -10.76
CA ILE A 706 39.04 -8.63 -10.82
C ILE A 706 39.33 -8.11 -12.24
N ILE A 707 39.50 -6.79 -12.37
CA ILE A 707 39.85 -6.11 -13.63
C ILE A 707 41.32 -5.66 -13.68
N ASN A 708 41.95 -5.40 -12.53
CA ASN A 708 43.38 -5.05 -12.44
C ASN A 708 44.05 -5.85 -11.32
N ALA A 709 44.34 -7.13 -11.57
CA ALA A 709 44.81 -8.08 -10.55
C ALA A 709 46.05 -7.62 -9.75
N SER A 710 46.96 -6.89 -10.40
CA SER A 710 48.20 -6.35 -9.83
C SER A 710 48.03 -5.03 -9.06
N ALA A 711 46.89 -4.35 -9.17
CA ALA A 711 46.65 -3.09 -8.49
C ALA A 711 46.36 -3.30 -6.98
N SER A 712 46.76 -2.34 -6.16
CA SER A 712 46.33 -2.26 -4.75
C SER A 712 46.27 -0.80 -4.29
N ARG A 713 45.06 -0.29 -4.10
CA ARG A 713 44.80 1.10 -3.66
C ARG A 713 45.08 1.30 -2.17
N ILE A 714 44.74 0.33 -1.33
CA ILE A 714 44.93 0.44 0.12
C ILE A 714 46.43 0.39 0.44
N LYS A 715 46.91 1.38 1.18
CA LYS A 715 48.26 1.45 1.77
C LYS A 715 48.17 1.59 3.29
N ASP A 716 49.26 1.21 3.95
CA ASP A 716 49.55 1.47 5.37
C ASP A 716 48.47 1.04 6.38
N LEU A 717 47.61 0.09 5.97
CA LEU A 717 46.51 -0.46 6.77
C LEU A 717 47.02 -0.98 8.12
N SER A 718 46.56 -0.33 9.18
CA SER A 718 47.04 -0.54 10.55
C SER A 718 45.88 -0.63 11.54
N PHE A 719 46.02 -1.51 12.54
CA PHE A 719 45.11 -1.66 13.66
C PHE A 719 45.85 -1.36 14.96
N ASN A 720 45.28 -0.51 15.82
CA ASN A 720 45.94 -0.05 17.06
C ASN A 720 47.40 0.43 16.84
N GLY A 721 47.63 1.20 15.77
CA GLY A 721 48.94 1.77 15.42
C GLY A 721 49.99 0.76 14.92
N LYS A 722 49.59 -0.46 14.55
CA LYS A 722 50.49 -1.50 13.99
C LYS A 722 49.96 -1.99 12.64
N PRO A 723 50.83 -2.27 11.65
CA PRO A 723 50.40 -2.84 10.37
C PRO A 723 49.61 -4.14 10.57
N VAL A 724 48.53 -4.32 9.81
CA VAL A 724 47.70 -5.53 9.87
C VAL A 724 48.42 -6.72 9.22
N ASP A 725 48.54 -7.82 9.95
CA ASP A 725 49.00 -9.10 9.42
C ASP A 725 47.88 -9.74 8.58
N PRO A 726 48.11 -10.15 7.31
CA PRO A 726 47.12 -10.86 6.49
C PRO A 726 46.56 -12.16 7.10
N ALA A 727 47.22 -12.75 8.11
CA ALA A 727 46.71 -13.88 8.88
C ALA A 727 45.87 -13.50 10.12
N GLN A 728 45.80 -12.21 10.47
CA GLN A 728 45.06 -11.70 11.61
C GLN A 728 43.55 -11.82 11.37
N LYS A 729 42.82 -12.32 12.37
CA LYS A 729 41.36 -12.41 12.34
C LYS A 729 40.73 -11.21 13.03
N PHE A 730 39.63 -10.73 12.46
CA PHE A 730 38.79 -9.66 12.99
C PHE A 730 37.33 -10.13 13.03
N ILE A 731 36.56 -9.55 13.94
CA ILE A 731 35.10 -9.51 13.84
C ILE A 731 34.77 -8.11 13.34
N VAL A 732 33.90 -8.00 12.33
CA VAL A 732 33.48 -6.74 11.74
C VAL A 732 31.98 -6.60 11.96
N ALA A 733 31.56 -5.54 12.66
CA ALA A 733 30.16 -5.18 12.75
C ALA A 733 29.74 -4.55 11.41
N THR A 734 28.63 -5.02 10.84
CA THR A 734 28.11 -4.52 9.57
C THR A 734 26.62 -4.88 9.43
N ASN A 735 25.92 -4.24 8.50
CA ASN A 735 24.49 -4.47 8.25
C ASN A 735 24.22 -5.82 7.56
N ASN A 736 22.96 -6.27 7.64
CA ASN A 736 22.51 -7.51 7.00
C ASN A 736 22.85 -7.56 5.50
N TYR A 737 22.62 -6.51 4.72
CA TYR A 737 22.93 -6.45 3.29
C TYR A 737 24.41 -6.78 3.00
N ARG A 738 25.36 -6.26 3.80
CA ARG A 738 26.79 -6.62 3.71
C ARG A 738 27.07 -8.04 4.21
N ALA A 739 26.41 -8.49 5.27
CA ALA A 739 26.65 -9.78 5.90
C ALA A 739 26.08 -10.98 5.13
N SER A 740 24.92 -10.87 4.48
CA SER A 740 24.25 -11.97 3.77
C SER A 740 24.24 -11.82 2.25
N SER A 741 24.11 -10.60 1.73
CA SER A 741 23.68 -10.37 0.35
C SER A 741 24.76 -9.81 -0.58
N SER A 742 25.79 -9.16 -0.02
CA SER A 742 26.87 -8.56 -0.79
C SER A 742 28.07 -9.49 -0.97
N LYS A 743 28.47 -9.69 -2.23
CA LYS A 743 29.69 -10.43 -2.61
C LYS A 743 31.00 -9.72 -2.22
N LEU A 744 30.94 -8.50 -1.67
CA LEU A 744 32.13 -7.73 -1.27
C LEU A 744 32.70 -8.16 0.09
N ALA A 745 31.84 -8.41 1.09
CA ALA A 745 32.26 -8.68 2.47
C ALA A 745 32.21 -10.17 2.86
N ASN A 746 31.12 -10.87 2.52
CA ASN A 746 30.91 -12.28 2.86
C ASN A 746 30.56 -13.14 1.62
N PRO A 747 31.47 -13.26 0.61
CA PRO A 747 31.18 -13.87 -0.68
C PRO A 747 30.80 -15.36 -0.67
N ASP A 748 30.96 -16.06 0.45
CA ASP A 748 30.54 -17.46 0.63
C ASP A 748 29.34 -17.62 1.59
N GLY A 749 28.80 -16.51 2.12
CA GLY A 749 27.68 -16.46 3.05
C GLY A 749 27.97 -16.97 4.47
N LYS A 750 29.15 -17.57 4.74
CA LYS A 750 29.35 -18.49 5.88
C LYS A 750 30.10 -17.88 7.07
N ARG A 751 30.42 -16.58 7.03
CA ARG A 751 31.29 -15.92 8.01
C ARG A 751 30.54 -15.09 9.06
N ILE A 752 29.22 -15.22 9.14
CA ILE A 752 28.38 -14.56 10.14
C ILE A 752 28.64 -15.21 11.51
N VAL A 753 29.21 -14.44 12.45
CA VAL A 753 29.49 -14.89 13.83
C VAL A 753 28.39 -14.55 14.82
N LEU A 754 27.56 -13.56 14.49
CA LEU A 754 26.36 -13.13 15.20
C LEU A 754 25.46 -12.44 14.17
N ALA A 755 24.16 -12.70 14.24
CA ALA A 755 23.13 -11.89 13.61
C ALA A 755 22.31 -11.25 14.73
N ALA A 756 22.35 -9.92 14.84
CA ALA A 756 21.51 -9.18 15.77
C ALA A 756 20.11 -9.00 15.16
N PRO A 757 19.03 -9.00 15.96
CA PRO A 757 17.69 -8.67 15.49
C PRO A 757 17.50 -7.17 15.25
N ASP A 758 18.35 -6.33 15.85
CA ASP A 758 18.18 -4.89 15.94
C ASP A 758 18.48 -4.19 14.60
N GLU A 759 17.57 -3.32 14.15
CA GLU A 759 17.84 -2.47 12.99
C GLU A 759 18.99 -1.48 13.28
N ASN A 760 19.77 -1.12 12.25
CA ASN A 760 20.75 -0.02 12.33
C ASN A 760 20.14 1.26 12.94
N ARG A 761 18.86 1.54 12.61
CA ARG A 761 18.09 2.67 13.13
C ARG A 761 17.90 2.57 14.64
N GLN A 762 17.48 1.40 15.13
CA GLN A 762 17.26 1.14 16.56
C GLN A 762 18.57 1.24 17.36
N VAL A 763 19.65 0.64 16.85
CA VAL A 763 20.99 0.71 17.46
C VAL A 763 21.46 2.17 17.62
N ILE A 764 21.21 3.02 16.62
CA ILE A 764 21.54 4.46 16.68
C ILE A 764 20.64 5.21 17.68
N ILE A 765 19.33 4.94 17.68
CA ILE A 765 18.37 5.53 18.61
C ILE A 765 18.76 5.22 20.07
N ASP A 766 19.06 3.97 20.38
CA ASP A 766 19.38 3.58 21.75
C ASP A 766 20.77 4.06 22.18
N TYR A 767 21.76 4.08 21.28
CA TYR A 767 23.05 4.73 21.54
C TYR A 767 22.89 6.23 21.89
N ILE A 768 22.02 6.95 21.16
CA ILE A 768 21.71 8.37 21.44
C ILE A 768 20.97 8.51 22.79
N ARG A 769 19.98 7.66 23.07
CA ARG A 769 19.22 7.65 24.36
C ARG A 769 20.13 7.38 25.57
N GLU A 770 21.06 6.43 25.44
CA GLU A 770 22.03 6.09 26.49
C GLU A 770 23.04 7.22 26.72
N ASN A 771 23.72 7.66 25.66
CA ASN A 771 24.87 8.56 25.77
C ASN A 771 24.47 10.04 25.91
N LYS A 772 23.30 10.43 25.37
CA LYS A 772 22.65 11.77 25.44
C LYS A 772 23.40 12.93 24.79
N THR A 773 24.73 12.96 24.92
CA THR A 773 25.62 13.88 24.20
C THR A 773 26.51 13.05 23.29
N ILE A 774 26.22 13.07 21.99
CA ILE A 774 27.05 12.40 20.98
C ILE A 774 28.13 13.34 20.45
N ASN A 775 29.27 12.78 20.04
CA ASN A 775 30.30 13.48 19.30
C ASN A 775 30.36 12.94 17.86
N PRO A 776 29.77 13.63 16.86
CA PRO A 776 29.76 13.19 15.46
C PRO A 776 31.07 13.52 14.71
N THR A 777 32.14 13.91 15.40
CA THR A 777 33.42 14.22 14.77
C THR A 777 34.07 12.95 14.24
N ALA A 778 34.24 12.84 12.92
CA ALA A 778 35.00 11.76 12.29
C ALA A 778 36.45 11.73 12.84
N ASP A 779 36.95 10.53 13.15
CA ASP A 779 38.25 10.34 13.80
C ASP A 779 39.45 10.56 12.85
N GLY A 780 39.20 10.56 11.54
CA GLY A 780 40.22 10.69 10.50
C GLY A 780 40.96 9.38 10.20
N ASN A 781 40.35 8.22 10.48
CA ASN A 781 40.93 6.90 10.24
C ASN A 781 41.51 6.70 8.82
N TRP A 782 40.85 7.23 7.79
CA TRP A 782 41.31 7.11 6.40
C TRP A 782 41.65 8.45 5.74
N SER A 783 42.52 8.39 4.73
CA SER A 783 42.90 9.53 3.90
C SER A 783 43.27 9.11 2.48
N LEU A 784 43.40 10.06 1.54
CA LEU A 784 43.98 9.80 0.23
C LEU A 784 45.52 9.73 0.34
N ALA A 785 46.14 8.78 -0.35
CA ALA A 785 47.60 8.69 -0.39
C ALA A 785 48.20 9.89 -1.16
N PRO A 786 49.34 10.47 -0.75
CA PRO A 786 49.91 11.64 -1.41
C PRO A 786 50.24 11.40 -2.91
N ILE A 787 49.53 12.11 -3.79
CA ILE A 787 49.77 12.09 -5.24
C ILE A 787 51.15 12.68 -5.53
N LYS A 788 51.94 11.97 -6.34
CA LYS A 788 53.31 12.35 -6.73
C LYS A 788 53.39 12.57 -8.25
N PRO A 789 54.22 13.50 -8.73
CA PRO A 789 54.37 13.74 -10.17
C PRO A 789 54.94 12.51 -10.86
N SER A 790 54.33 12.12 -11.98
CA SER A 790 54.89 11.13 -12.89
C SER A 790 56.07 11.72 -13.67
N ALA A 791 56.97 10.86 -14.15
CA ALA A 791 58.22 11.28 -14.77
C ALA A 791 57.96 12.08 -16.07
N GLY A 792 58.21 13.39 -16.02
CA GLY A 792 57.95 14.34 -17.12
C GLY A 792 56.96 15.45 -16.75
N VAL A 793 56.19 15.30 -15.68
CA VAL A 793 55.25 16.32 -15.18
C VAL A 793 56.02 17.32 -14.29
N THR A 794 55.77 18.62 -14.48
CA THR A 794 56.37 19.68 -13.66
C THR A 794 55.57 19.91 -12.38
N ALA A 795 56.23 20.42 -11.33
CA ALA A 795 55.52 20.78 -10.09
C ALA A 795 54.45 21.86 -10.28
N ALA A 796 54.52 22.67 -11.35
CA ALA A 796 53.47 23.63 -11.70
C ALA A 796 52.19 22.91 -12.18
N ALA A 797 52.31 21.91 -13.05
CA ALA A 797 51.17 21.16 -13.57
C ALA A 797 50.41 20.32 -12.52
N LEU A 798 51.00 20.11 -11.33
CA LEU A 798 50.30 19.54 -10.16
C LEU A 798 49.48 20.58 -9.38
N ASN A 799 49.84 21.87 -9.45
CA ASN A 799 49.05 22.93 -8.84
C ASN A 799 47.79 23.26 -9.67
N ASP A 800 47.78 22.87 -10.95
CA ASP A 800 46.65 22.99 -11.88
C ASP A 800 45.74 21.73 -11.88
N LEU A 801 45.85 20.87 -10.84
CA LEU A 801 45.09 19.62 -10.71
C LEU A 801 43.80 19.82 -9.89
N GLU A 802 42.72 20.21 -10.56
CA GLU A 802 41.42 20.47 -9.93
C GLU A 802 40.63 19.16 -9.71
N VAL A 803 40.74 18.57 -8.51
CA VAL A 803 39.98 17.36 -8.12
C VAL A 803 38.62 17.76 -7.55
N VAL A 804 37.53 17.32 -8.17
CA VAL A 804 36.16 17.77 -7.85
C VAL A 804 35.28 16.66 -7.31
N PHE A 805 34.48 17.02 -6.31
CA PHE A 805 33.57 16.16 -5.55
C PHE A 805 32.11 16.54 -5.84
N ALA A 806 31.69 16.52 -7.11
CA ALA A 806 30.32 16.89 -7.47
C ALA A 806 29.33 15.77 -7.08
N SER A 807 28.54 15.99 -6.02
CA SER A 807 27.52 15.03 -5.56
C SER A 807 26.06 15.52 -5.67
N SER A 808 25.78 16.83 -5.66
CA SER A 808 24.40 17.34 -5.76
C SER A 808 24.30 18.68 -6.53
N PRO A 809 23.22 18.92 -7.30
CA PRO A 809 23.01 20.16 -8.06
C PRO A 809 22.29 21.26 -7.24
N ASP A 810 22.93 21.79 -6.19
CA ASP A 810 22.52 23.07 -5.55
C ASP A 810 23.68 24.08 -5.63
N ALA A 811 23.38 25.30 -6.10
CA ALA A 811 24.34 26.38 -6.25
C ALA A 811 24.99 26.81 -4.92
N LYS A 812 24.35 26.54 -3.77
CA LYS A 812 24.91 26.84 -2.44
C LYS A 812 26.15 26.03 -2.07
N ALA A 813 26.42 24.92 -2.78
CA ALA A 813 27.64 24.12 -2.58
C ALA A 813 28.91 24.77 -3.17
N LEU A 814 28.79 25.87 -3.92
CA LEU A 814 29.91 26.56 -4.60
C LEU A 814 30.44 27.81 -3.86
N GLU A 815 29.84 28.20 -2.73
CA GLU A 815 30.23 29.39 -1.93
C GLU A 815 30.96 29.07 -0.61
N LYS A 816 31.40 27.82 -0.39
CA LYS A 816 32.14 27.39 0.82
C LYS A 816 33.33 26.50 0.49
#